data_AF-A0A0K3CNM9-F1
#
_entry.id   AF-A0A0K3CNM9-F1
#
_cell.length_a   1.000
_cell.length_b   1.000
_cell.length_c   1.000
_cell.angle_alpha   90.00
_cell.angle_beta   90.00
_cell.angle_gamma   90.00
#
_symmetry.space_group_name_H-M   'P 1'
#
loop_
_entity.id
_entity.type
_entity.pdbx_description
1 polymer ?
#
loop_
_entity_poly.entity_id
_entity_poly.type
_entity_poly.pdbx_seq_one_letter_code
_entity_poly.pdbx_strand_id
1 'polypeptide(L)'
;MAKTAQAARDGPLTHARDSPDAPEALSADSHPDSRPFSSPTLPLELVKEILGVCWDDETVEGRAAVFTSCSVSRAFASVARDLIWRTVLVECVNVVKSYEEGHADEMASPYFSSSCWELSPTARCRLDVLLGRPDLRILVRVFEICPPDGVFRSGTARMWTTNFGLLQGVVSTLPAVTTLGIGWIRDPDGLYLQPPSSSDSLQILFAASATLDEHFATAFPNLRRLSLRYFTAYRALEPKRCPPVEYLKVHCGGSDLRRLLRSFHSTLVHLWLDQLPTYDYFHVKNSRYPSKLLQSLVRLQDFSVTLRNIDTTTSERTSRWSAVGGPDHYDYLFDHVSQAFGILATLPRCRQVVVHFALPPLANPEQRCLNKRFWQDFFGRVRDGGTLDAMVPKTVKEVDWSGVFGEDETARVTRSEPAEAPQHQSEPPDAPHDSPSSSSPHQPTLPLELVKDILELCWDDGTPEGRATVISSCSASKAFAGVARKLVWKEVRVDCVNAVKSYKEGHADTMASPYSSSSCWELSPAARCRLDILLGRPDLRALVRVFEVYPPNGVLRSETARMWTTDFGLLQGVVSTLPAVATLGIGWICDPDDLDLQPPPSSDSLQTLFAARVLIDKQFVAAFPNLRRLSLQNFTAERAVKPKRCPPVEYLKVHCVGSELRRLFRSFGSTLVHLWLDQLPTYDDFDVEDSRDPSKLLQSLDRLENLTMTLRDLDTFENEDTTRSSNVSRSRRNYLTAQVSQAFGILATLPRHEQVSLHFALPPLADPKQQRLDKRFWQDFFGRLRDGGTLDAMVPKTVKEVDWSSIFDEEQA
;
A
#
# COMPACT_ATOMS: atom_id res chain seq x y z
N MET A 1 -33.09 49.29 -18.99
CA MET A 1 -32.85 49.39 -20.44
C MET A 1 -31.84 48.29 -20.76
N ALA A 2 -32.22 47.09 -21.22
CA ALA A 2 -32.69 46.73 -22.58
C ALA A 2 -31.61 47.07 -23.63
N LYS A 3 -31.00 46.15 -24.41
CA LYS A 3 -31.41 44.86 -25.04
C LYS A 3 -30.20 43.89 -25.14
N THR A 4 -30.29 42.55 -25.02
CA THR A 4 -30.51 41.50 -26.07
C THR A 4 -29.73 41.71 -27.39
N ALA A 5 -29.19 40.72 -28.13
CA ALA A 5 -29.39 39.25 -28.22
C ALA A 5 -28.09 38.56 -28.81
N GLN A 6 -27.73 37.28 -28.58
CA GLN A 6 -28.21 36.00 -29.16
C GLN A 6 -27.73 35.65 -30.60
N ALA A 7 -26.84 34.65 -30.71
CA ALA A 7 -26.65 33.65 -31.80
C ALA A 7 -25.64 32.59 -31.29
N ALA A 8 -25.86 31.26 -31.26
CA ALA A 8 -26.21 30.31 -32.33
C ALA A 8 -25.06 30.13 -33.36
N ARG A 9 -24.67 28.93 -33.82
CA ARG A 9 -25.17 27.56 -33.61
C ARG A 9 -24.18 26.52 -34.18
N ASP A 10 -24.37 25.25 -33.83
CA ASP A 10 -24.10 24.02 -34.61
C ASP A 10 -22.71 23.75 -35.27
N GLY A 11 -22.14 22.59 -34.94
CA GLY A 11 -21.66 21.68 -35.98
C GLY A 11 -20.24 21.13 -35.87
N PRO A 12 -19.95 19.96 -36.48
CA PRO A 12 -19.22 18.92 -35.75
C PRO A 12 -17.94 18.41 -36.43
N LEU A 13 -17.18 17.58 -35.69
CA LEU A 13 -16.33 16.46 -36.13
C LEU A 13 -15.51 16.60 -37.43
N THR A 14 -14.19 16.39 -37.37
CA THR A 14 -13.51 15.23 -38.02
C THR A 14 -11.98 15.21 -37.85
N HIS A 15 -11.40 14.04 -38.11
CA HIS A 15 -9.97 13.71 -38.13
C HIS A 15 -9.08 14.58 -39.05
N ALA A 16 -7.87 14.88 -38.59
CA ALA A 16 -6.62 14.71 -39.35
C ALA A 16 -5.48 14.47 -38.33
N ARG A 17 -4.79 13.33 -38.32
CA ARG A 17 -3.70 12.89 -39.23
C ARG A 17 -2.45 13.77 -39.17
N ASP A 18 -1.32 13.09 -38.95
CA ASP A 18 0.03 13.64 -39.09
C ASP A 18 0.22 14.32 -40.44
N SER A 19 0.93 15.45 -40.44
CA SER A 19 1.65 15.93 -41.61
C SER A 19 2.93 16.63 -41.15
N PRO A 20 4.12 16.05 -41.41
CA PRO A 20 5.38 16.71 -41.14
C PRO A 20 5.73 17.61 -42.33
N ASP A 21 5.27 18.86 -42.32
CA ASP A 21 5.79 19.92 -43.20
C ASP A 21 5.35 21.31 -42.69
N ALA A 22 6.32 22.12 -42.29
CA ALA A 22 6.17 23.57 -42.13
C ALA A 22 7.50 24.25 -42.56
N PRO A 23 7.46 25.36 -43.30
CA PRO A 23 8.40 25.53 -44.41
C PRO A 23 9.66 26.35 -44.08
N GLU A 24 10.73 26.09 -44.83
CA GLU A 24 11.80 27.07 -45.04
C GLU A 24 11.27 28.27 -45.83
N ALA A 25 11.08 29.41 -45.15
CA ALA A 25 10.88 30.73 -45.74
C ALA A 25 11.10 31.79 -44.66
N LEU A 26 11.75 32.94 -44.90
CA LEU A 26 12.51 33.42 -46.05
C LEU A 26 13.54 34.43 -45.48
N SER A 27 14.80 34.35 -45.89
CA SER A 27 15.77 35.41 -45.57
C SER A 27 15.39 36.68 -46.33
N ALA A 28 14.81 37.65 -45.63
CA ALA A 28 14.54 38.98 -46.19
C ALA A 28 15.78 39.85 -45.99
N ASP A 29 16.51 40.13 -47.08
CA ASP A 29 17.63 41.06 -47.09
C ASP A 29 17.18 42.46 -46.65
N SER A 30 17.70 42.94 -45.52
CA SER A 30 17.44 44.30 -45.04
C SER A 30 18.32 45.30 -45.79
N HIS A 31 17.66 46.24 -46.49
CA HIS A 31 18.28 47.32 -47.26
C HIS A 31 19.25 48.16 -46.40
N PRO A 32 20.48 48.48 -46.87
CA PRO A 32 21.56 48.99 -46.00
C PRO A 32 21.37 50.42 -45.42
N ASP A 33 20.30 51.13 -45.78
CA ASP A 33 20.02 52.51 -45.33
C ASP A 33 18.80 52.65 -44.39
N SER A 34 18.17 51.54 -43.99
CA SER A 34 17.13 51.59 -42.95
C SER A 34 17.77 51.74 -41.57
N ARG A 35 17.71 52.96 -40.99
CA ARG A 35 18.05 53.18 -39.58
C ARG A 35 17.31 52.16 -38.70
N PRO A 36 17.97 51.52 -37.71
CA PRO A 36 17.26 50.64 -36.81
C PRO A 36 16.21 51.47 -36.05
N PHE A 37 14.94 51.11 -36.20
CA PHE A 37 13.93 51.48 -35.22
C PHE A 37 14.33 50.79 -33.91
N SER A 38 15.03 51.54 -33.05
CA SER A 38 15.25 51.16 -31.66
C SER A 38 13.90 51.15 -30.96
N SER A 39 13.20 50.03 -31.07
CA SER A 39 12.06 49.72 -30.23
C SER A 39 12.51 49.89 -28.77
N PRO A 40 11.73 50.55 -27.90
CA PRO A 40 12.13 50.75 -26.51
C PRO A 40 12.15 49.41 -25.79
N THR A 41 13.31 48.74 -25.80
CA THR A 41 13.56 47.58 -24.98
C THR A 41 13.48 48.02 -23.52
N LEU A 42 12.40 47.63 -22.86
CA LEU A 42 12.27 47.74 -21.40
C LEU A 42 13.55 47.19 -20.77
N PRO A 43 14.15 47.89 -19.78
CA PRO A 43 15.35 47.40 -19.10
C PRO A 43 15.15 45.97 -18.60
N LEU A 44 16.16 45.11 -18.78
CA LEU A 44 16.08 43.70 -18.39
C LEU A 44 15.67 43.52 -16.92
N GLU A 45 16.12 44.43 -16.05
CA GLU A 45 15.75 44.47 -14.63
C GLU A 45 14.28 44.85 -14.40
N LEU A 46 13.71 45.76 -15.19
CA LEU A 46 12.28 46.08 -15.12
C LEU A 46 11.41 44.92 -15.63
N VAL A 47 11.90 44.17 -16.63
CA VAL A 47 11.25 42.93 -17.08
C VAL A 47 11.31 41.85 -16.01
N LYS A 48 12.44 41.70 -15.28
CA LYS A 48 12.53 40.82 -14.11
C LYS A 48 11.56 41.23 -13.00
N GLU A 49 11.48 42.52 -12.70
CA GLU A 49 10.62 43.07 -11.64
C GLU A 49 9.13 42.82 -11.96
N ILE A 50 8.68 43.12 -13.18
CA ILE A 50 7.31 42.87 -13.62
C ILE A 50 6.98 41.37 -13.60
N LEU A 51 7.86 40.51 -14.15
CA LEU A 51 7.63 39.07 -14.14
C LEU A 51 7.70 38.47 -12.73
N GLY A 52 8.51 39.04 -11.84
CA GLY A 52 8.57 38.68 -10.42
C GLY A 52 7.25 39.00 -9.73
N VAL A 53 6.76 40.25 -9.85
CA VAL A 53 5.47 40.67 -9.28
C VAL A 53 4.31 39.81 -9.80
N CYS A 54 4.25 39.51 -11.11
CA CYS A 54 3.21 38.64 -11.67
C CYS A 54 3.34 37.16 -11.26
N TRP A 55 4.51 36.69 -10.84
CA TRP A 55 4.73 35.32 -10.38
C TRP A 55 4.46 35.16 -8.88
N ASP A 56 4.88 36.15 -8.09
CA ASP A 56 4.78 36.22 -6.63
C ASP A 56 3.37 36.63 -6.15
N ASP A 57 2.49 37.11 -7.05
CA ASP A 57 1.04 37.31 -6.82
C ASP A 57 0.27 35.98 -6.62
N GLU A 58 0.89 34.83 -6.96
CA GLU A 58 0.37 33.46 -6.86
C GLU A 58 -0.96 33.13 -7.58
N THR A 59 -1.64 34.12 -8.14
CA THR A 59 -2.87 33.95 -8.92
C THR A 59 -2.66 33.09 -10.18
N VAL A 60 -3.73 32.42 -10.61
CA VAL A 60 -3.73 31.63 -11.86
C VAL A 60 -3.47 32.54 -13.05
N GLU A 61 -4.04 33.75 -13.01
CA GLU A 61 -3.94 34.83 -13.97
C GLU A 61 -2.50 35.37 -14.07
N GLY A 62 -1.85 35.66 -12.93
CA GLY A 62 -0.46 36.12 -12.89
C GLY A 62 0.52 35.10 -13.47
N ARG A 63 0.40 33.84 -13.05
CA ARG A 63 1.21 32.73 -13.60
C ARG A 63 0.95 32.53 -15.10
N ALA A 64 -0.32 32.58 -15.54
CA ALA A 64 -0.66 32.48 -16.96
C ALA A 64 -0.10 33.65 -17.80
N ALA A 65 -0.08 34.88 -17.25
CA ALA A 65 0.51 36.04 -17.91
C ALA A 65 2.03 35.90 -18.10
N VAL A 66 2.74 35.34 -17.11
CA VAL A 66 4.17 35.01 -17.22
C VAL A 66 4.41 33.97 -18.31
N PHE A 67 3.68 32.84 -18.32
CA PHE A 67 3.85 31.81 -19.36
C PHE A 67 3.50 32.32 -20.77
N THR A 68 2.46 33.15 -20.89
CA THR A 68 2.07 33.78 -22.16
C THR A 68 3.16 34.75 -22.65
N SER A 69 3.76 35.53 -21.74
CA SER A 69 4.87 36.43 -22.09
C SER A 69 6.13 35.66 -22.52
N CYS A 70 6.38 34.47 -21.94
CA CYS A 70 7.46 33.58 -22.34
C CYS A 70 7.26 32.97 -23.74
N SER A 71 6.02 32.65 -24.13
CA SER A 71 5.73 32.09 -25.47
C SER A 71 5.90 33.13 -26.59
N VAL A 72 5.69 34.41 -26.28
CA VAL A 72 5.79 35.53 -27.25
C VAL A 72 7.23 36.03 -27.45
N SER A 73 8.15 35.83 -26.49
CA SER A 73 9.53 36.32 -26.63
C SER A 73 10.60 35.47 -25.95
N ARG A 74 11.65 35.12 -26.69
CA ARG A 74 12.86 34.44 -26.18
C ARG A 74 13.58 35.24 -25.09
N ALA A 75 13.52 36.57 -25.13
CA ALA A 75 14.13 37.42 -24.10
C ALA A 75 13.36 37.29 -22.77
N PHE A 76 12.03 37.36 -22.83
CA PHE A 76 11.17 37.11 -21.66
C PHE A 76 11.33 35.68 -21.14
N ALA A 77 11.36 34.67 -22.03
CA ALA A 77 11.62 33.28 -21.63
C ALA A 77 12.98 33.09 -20.95
N SER A 78 14.03 33.77 -21.43
CA SER A 78 15.37 33.72 -20.82
C SER A 78 15.44 34.41 -19.45
N VAL A 79 14.60 35.43 -19.22
CA VAL A 79 14.54 36.17 -17.95
C VAL A 79 13.65 35.46 -16.93
N ALA A 80 12.47 35.01 -17.35
CA ALA A 80 11.54 34.24 -16.54
C ALA A 80 12.07 32.85 -16.18
N ARG A 81 13.05 32.32 -16.92
CA ARG A 81 13.68 31.02 -16.65
C ARG A 81 14.09 30.87 -15.19
N ASP A 82 14.77 31.87 -14.64
CA ASP A 82 15.27 31.82 -13.27
C ASP A 82 14.13 31.95 -12.24
N LEU A 83 13.04 32.62 -12.58
CA LEU A 83 11.83 32.75 -11.74
C LEU A 83 11.00 31.45 -11.74
N ILE A 84 10.68 30.92 -12.93
CA ILE A 84 9.85 29.74 -13.14
C ILE A 84 10.45 28.49 -12.47
N TRP A 85 11.78 28.32 -12.55
CA TRP A 85 12.46 27.16 -11.99
C TRP A 85 12.95 27.36 -10.55
N ARG A 86 12.78 28.57 -9.96
CA ARG A 86 13.12 28.85 -8.55
C ARG A 86 12.29 28.01 -7.58
N THR A 87 11.02 27.80 -7.91
CA THR A 87 10.05 27.09 -7.07
C THR A 87 9.43 25.95 -7.87
N VAL A 88 9.76 24.72 -7.48
CA VAL A 88 9.23 23.50 -8.08
C VAL A 88 8.22 22.90 -7.11
N LEU A 89 6.94 23.15 -7.39
CA LEU A 89 5.84 22.45 -6.75
C LEU A 89 5.54 21.17 -7.53
N VAL A 90 5.56 20.03 -6.83
CA VAL A 90 5.28 18.70 -7.39
C VAL A 90 3.89 18.27 -6.95
N GLU A 91 2.90 18.55 -7.79
CA GLU A 91 1.53 18.08 -7.62
C GLU A 91 1.45 16.55 -7.66
N CYS A 92 0.90 15.96 -6.60
CA CYS A 92 0.50 14.57 -6.57
C CYS A 92 -1.01 14.45 -6.80
N VAL A 93 -1.45 13.33 -7.40
CA VAL A 93 -2.86 12.95 -7.57
C VAL A 93 -3.12 11.59 -6.94
N ASN A 94 -4.33 11.36 -6.42
CA ASN A 94 -4.73 10.03 -5.96
C ASN A 94 -4.91 9.10 -7.18
N VAL A 95 -4.33 7.90 -7.14
CA VAL A 95 -4.41 6.88 -8.20
C VAL A 95 -5.83 6.39 -8.40
N VAL A 96 -6.51 6.12 -7.27
CA VAL A 96 -7.90 5.70 -7.23
C VAL A 96 -8.72 6.96 -7.04
N LYS A 97 -9.66 7.23 -7.95
CA LYS A 97 -10.59 8.35 -7.78
C LYS A 97 -11.42 8.13 -6.51
N SER A 98 -11.30 9.06 -5.56
CA SER A 98 -12.27 9.20 -4.49
C SER A 98 -13.59 9.73 -5.08
N TYR A 99 -14.70 9.04 -4.81
CA TYR A 99 -16.07 9.42 -5.20
C TYR A 99 -16.41 9.36 -6.70
N GLU A 100 -16.81 8.18 -7.18
CA GLU A 100 -17.88 8.07 -8.20
C GLU A 100 -19.16 7.59 -7.47
N GLU A 101 -20.30 8.26 -7.70
CA GLU A 101 -21.57 7.95 -7.03
C GLU A 101 -22.05 6.54 -7.42
N GLY A 102 -21.96 5.60 -6.48
CA GLY A 102 -22.29 4.18 -6.70
C GLY A 102 -21.43 3.21 -5.87
N HIS A 103 -20.23 3.62 -5.44
CA HIS A 103 -19.29 2.78 -4.67
C HIS A 103 -19.19 3.14 -3.18
N ALA A 104 -20.19 3.85 -2.62
CA ALA A 104 -20.14 4.38 -1.26
C ALA A 104 -20.03 3.29 -0.16
N ASP A 105 -20.70 2.15 -0.33
CA ASP A 105 -20.74 1.10 0.68
C ASP A 105 -19.51 0.17 0.65
N GLU A 106 -18.91 -0.04 -0.53
CA GLU A 106 -17.68 -0.84 -0.67
C GLU A 106 -16.42 -0.05 -0.29
N MET A 107 -16.45 1.28 -0.40
CA MET A 107 -15.38 2.21 0.01
C MET A 107 -15.54 2.74 1.45
N ALA A 108 -16.35 2.10 2.31
CA ALA A 108 -16.61 2.54 3.69
C ALA A 108 -15.35 2.57 4.59
N SER A 109 -14.23 2.00 4.15
CA SER A 109 -12.91 2.23 4.70
C SER A 109 -12.27 3.45 4.02
N PRO A 110 -12.08 4.61 4.71
CA PRO A 110 -11.60 5.87 4.13
C PRO A 110 -10.11 5.88 3.70
N TYR A 111 -9.54 4.69 3.50
CA TYR A 111 -8.14 4.41 3.18
C TYR A 111 -7.94 3.99 1.73
N PHE A 112 -8.90 3.26 1.13
CA PHE A 112 -8.80 2.62 -0.20
C PHE A 112 -8.36 3.55 -1.35
N SER A 113 -8.62 4.86 -1.27
CA SER A 113 -8.38 5.78 -2.39
C SER A 113 -7.33 6.87 -2.15
N SER A 114 -6.61 6.86 -1.03
CA SER A 114 -5.87 8.05 -0.57
C SER A 114 -4.42 7.81 -0.10
N SER A 115 -4.04 6.54 -0.04
CA SER A 115 -2.69 6.07 0.23
C SER A 115 -1.81 6.13 -1.02
N CYS A 116 -2.32 5.72 -2.18
CA CYS A 116 -1.56 5.61 -3.43
C CYS A 116 -1.57 6.92 -4.23
N TRP A 117 -0.39 7.52 -4.43
CA TRP A 117 -0.20 8.79 -5.14
C TRP A 117 0.58 8.60 -6.45
N GLU A 118 0.17 9.32 -7.48
CA GLU A 118 0.93 9.55 -8.72
C GLU A 118 1.38 11.00 -8.83
N LEU A 119 2.39 11.26 -9.66
CA LEU A 119 2.73 12.60 -10.11
C LEU A 119 1.66 13.07 -11.10
N SER A 120 1.19 14.32 -10.99
CA SER A 120 0.38 14.93 -12.05
C SER A 120 1.18 14.92 -13.37
N PRO A 121 0.54 14.82 -14.55
CA PRO A 121 1.26 14.84 -15.83
C PRO A 121 2.18 16.07 -15.97
N THR A 122 1.75 17.22 -15.44
CA THR A 122 2.52 18.46 -15.36
C THR A 122 3.75 18.31 -14.45
N ALA A 123 3.56 17.75 -13.25
CA ALA A 123 4.64 17.52 -12.29
C ALA A 123 5.68 16.52 -12.83
N ARG A 124 5.22 15.42 -13.44
CA ARG A 124 6.08 14.43 -14.08
C ARG A 124 6.92 15.04 -15.22
N CYS A 125 6.28 15.78 -16.13
CA CYS A 125 6.98 16.48 -17.22
C CYS A 125 8.03 17.48 -16.68
N ARG A 126 7.72 18.24 -15.62
CA ARG A 126 8.70 19.14 -14.98
C ARG A 126 9.88 18.39 -14.37
N LEU A 127 9.65 17.26 -13.73
CA LEU A 127 10.71 16.43 -13.15
C LEU A 127 11.56 15.75 -14.23
N ASP A 128 10.96 15.25 -15.31
CA ASP A 128 11.68 14.71 -16.47
C ASP A 128 12.57 15.79 -17.12
N VAL A 129 12.07 17.03 -17.24
CA VAL A 129 12.87 18.17 -17.70
C VAL A 129 14.04 18.46 -16.75
N LEU A 130 13.82 18.51 -15.42
CA LEU A 130 14.90 18.69 -14.45
C LEU A 130 15.93 17.54 -14.54
N LEU A 131 15.48 16.30 -14.69
CA LEU A 131 16.35 15.13 -14.83
C LEU A 131 17.15 15.19 -16.15
N GLY A 132 16.57 15.69 -17.24
CA GLY A 132 17.28 15.95 -18.50
C GLY A 132 18.17 17.20 -18.52
N ARG A 133 17.98 18.14 -17.58
CA ARG A 133 18.60 19.49 -17.60
C ARG A 133 19.28 19.85 -16.27
N PRO A 134 20.52 19.39 -16.03
CA PRO A 134 21.30 19.76 -14.84
C PRO A 134 21.46 21.28 -14.66
N ASP A 135 21.48 22.03 -15.76
CA ASP A 135 21.55 23.50 -15.76
C ASP A 135 20.30 24.17 -15.16
N LEU A 136 19.14 23.51 -15.16
CA LEU A 136 17.95 23.98 -14.46
C LEU A 136 17.95 23.65 -12.97
N ARG A 137 18.57 22.53 -12.55
CA ARG A 137 18.62 22.11 -11.13
C ARG A 137 19.33 23.13 -10.23
N ILE A 138 20.28 23.87 -10.79
CA ILE A 138 21.03 24.94 -10.11
C ILE A 138 20.12 26.16 -9.78
N LEU A 139 19.01 26.34 -10.49
CA LEU A 139 18.06 27.43 -10.28
C LEU A 139 17.05 27.14 -9.16
N VAL A 140 16.78 25.86 -8.88
CA VAL A 140 15.80 25.43 -7.86
C VAL A 140 16.26 25.88 -6.46
N ARG A 141 15.39 26.63 -5.77
CA ARG A 141 15.54 27.08 -4.38
C ARG A 141 14.50 26.42 -3.48
N VAL A 142 13.26 26.33 -3.95
CA VAL A 142 12.17 25.67 -3.25
C VAL A 142 11.76 24.44 -4.05
N PHE A 143 11.74 23.28 -3.39
CA PHE A 143 11.21 22.05 -3.95
C PHE A 143 10.26 21.44 -2.93
N GLU A 144 8.96 21.42 -3.24
CA GLU A 144 7.92 20.94 -2.33
C GLU A 144 6.95 20.02 -3.06
N ILE A 145 6.60 18.91 -2.41
CA ILE A 145 5.60 17.98 -2.92
C ILE A 145 4.22 18.39 -2.40
N CYS A 146 3.28 18.63 -3.29
CA CYS A 146 1.91 19.00 -2.95
C CYS A 146 1.05 17.72 -2.90
N PRO A 147 0.57 17.29 -1.72
CA PRO A 147 -0.29 16.11 -1.62
C PRO A 147 -1.67 16.37 -2.27
N PRO A 148 -2.38 15.33 -2.76
CA PRO A 148 -3.60 15.49 -3.58
C PRO A 148 -4.71 16.31 -2.90
N ASP A 149 -4.86 16.14 -1.59
CA ASP A 149 -5.91 16.80 -0.79
C ASP A 149 -5.37 18.03 0.00
N GLY A 150 -4.15 18.50 -0.28
CA GLY A 150 -3.45 19.49 0.55
C GLY A 150 -2.98 18.98 1.92
N VAL A 151 -3.26 17.70 2.24
CA VAL A 151 -2.96 17.06 3.54
C VAL A 151 -1.90 15.97 3.37
N PHE A 152 -0.75 16.12 4.05
CA PHE A 152 0.18 15.01 4.24
C PHE A 152 -0.40 14.02 5.26
N ARG A 153 -0.79 12.82 4.81
CA ARG A 153 -1.33 11.77 5.69
C ARG A 153 -0.21 10.99 6.38
N SER A 154 -0.23 10.93 7.71
CA SER A 154 0.80 10.34 8.58
C SER A 154 0.72 8.82 8.67
N GLY A 155 0.81 8.14 7.53
CA GLY A 155 0.77 6.67 7.49
C GLY A 155 1.21 6.10 6.16
N THR A 156 0.49 6.54 5.13
CA THR A 156 0.08 5.65 4.05
C THR A 156 0.46 6.10 2.66
N ALA A 157 0.97 7.33 2.49
CA ALA A 157 1.40 7.89 1.21
C ALA A 157 2.46 7.00 0.52
N ARG A 158 2.02 6.13 -0.38
CA ARG A 158 2.82 5.26 -1.24
C ARG A 158 2.87 5.88 -2.63
N MET A 159 4.05 5.95 -3.23
CA MET A 159 4.22 6.35 -4.63
C MET A 159 4.93 5.26 -5.40
N TRP A 160 4.49 5.06 -6.64
CA TRP A 160 5.07 4.12 -7.61
C TRP A 160 6.58 4.29 -7.75
N THR A 161 7.33 3.18 -7.81
CA THR A 161 8.80 3.16 -7.91
C THR A 161 9.35 4.00 -9.08
N THR A 162 8.61 4.13 -10.18
CA THR A 162 9.00 4.97 -11.33
C THR A 162 8.88 6.47 -11.03
N ASN A 163 7.74 6.91 -10.47
CA ASN A 163 7.52 8.28 -10.04
C ASN A 163 8.41 8.66 -8.84
N PHE A 164 8.56 7.74 -7.89
CA PHE A 164 9.45 7.85 -6.73
C PHE A 164 10.91 7.93 -7.16
N GLY A 165 11.35 7.09 -8.11
CA GLY A 165 12.71 7.12 -8.65
C GLY A 165 13.01 8.40 -9.43
N LEU A 166 12.04 8.90 -10.21
CA LEU A 166 12.12 10.20 -10.87
C LEU A 166 12.25 11.35 -9.85
N LEU A 167 11.40 11.36 -8.82
CA LEU A 167 11.49 12.30 -7.70
C LEU A 167 12.84 12.22 -7.01
N GLN A 168 13.28 11.02 -6.61
CA GLN A 168 14.52 10.78 -5.87
C GLN A 168 15.75 11.18 -6.69
N GLY A 169 15.76 10.93 -8.00
CA GLY A 169 16.81 11.34 -8.92
C GLY A 169 16.91 12.85 -9.09
N VAL A 170 15.78 13.58 -9.10
CA VAL A 170 15.79 15.04 -9.07
C VAL A 170 16.22 15.56 -7.69
N VAL A 171 15.55 15.15 -6.61
CA VAL A 171 15.78 15.58 -5.23
C VAL A 171 17.25 15.40 -4.82
N SER A 172 17.84 14.24 -5.09
CA SER A 172 19.25 13.94 -4.73
C SER A 172 20.28 14.82 -5.45
N THR A 173 19.86 15.60 -6.46
CA THR A 173 20.75 16.36 -7.35
C THR A 173 20.37 17.85 -7.47
N LEU A 174 19.69 18.41 -6.46
CA LEU A 174 19.43 19.86 -6.34
C LEU A 174 20.56 20.53 -5.51
N PRO A 175 21.57 21.16 -6.14
CA PRO A 175 22.76 21.65 -5.41
C PRO A 175 22.50 22.90 -4.57
N ALA A 176 21.47 23.68 -4.91
CA ALA A 176 21.22 25.01 -4.37
C ALA A 176 19.82 25.16 -3.73
N VAL A 177 19.18 24.04 -3.38
CA VAL A 177 17.89 24.02 -2.69
C VAL A 177 18.02 24.60 -1.28
N THR A 178 17.16 25.56 -0.95
CA THR A 178 17.05 26.19 0.37
C THR A 178 15.89 25.63 1.18
N THR A 179 14.82 25.20 0.50
CA THR A 179 13.62 24.59 1.09
C THR A 179 13.31 23.28 0.39
N LEU A 180 13.31 22.17 1.14
CA LEU A 180 13.04 20.84 0.63
C LEU A 180 11.89 20.19 1.43
N GLY A 181 10.71 20.15 0.81
CA GLY A 181 9.51 19.48 1.32
C GLY A 181 9.23 18.17 0.60
N ILE A 182 9.89 17.08 1.01
CA ILE A 182 9.74 15.74 0.38
C ILE A 182 8.67 14.87 1.07
N GLY A 183 7.98 15.41 2.07
CA GLY A 183 6.80 14.79 2.68
C GLY A 183 7.08 13.46 3.37
N TRP A 184 6.05 12.61 3.44
CA TRP A 184 6.10 11.27 4.05
C TRP A 184 5.84 10.16 3.04
N ILE A 185 6.28 10.38 1.80
CA ILE A 185 6.10 9.44 0.70
C ILE A 185 7.12 8.31 0.84
N ARG A 186 6.60 7.08 0.79
CA ARG A 186 7.38 5.84 0.64
C ARG A 186 7.15 5.23 -0.72
N ASP A 187 8.09 4.42 -1.19
CA ASP A 187 7.84 3.48 -2.28
C ASP A 187 7.08 2.22 -1.77
N PRO A 188 6.78 1.22 -2.62
CA PRO A 188 6.10 -0.01 -2.20
C PRO A 188 6.93 -0.88 -1.25
N ASP A 189 8.26 -0.78 -1.33
CA ASP A 189 9.24 -1.50 -0.50
C ASP A 189 9.40 -0.85 0.88
N GLY A 190 8.84 0.34 1.08
CA GLY A 190 8.85 1.09 2.34
C GLY A 190 10.01 2.07 2.48
N LEU A 191 10.80 2.30 1.42
CA LEU A 191 11.85 3.30 1.37
C LEU A 191 11.24 4.70 1.29
N TYR A 192 11.64 5.59 2.20
CA TYR A 192 11.25 6.99 2.15
C TYR A 192 12.14 7.80 1.22
N LEU A 193 11.59 8.86 0.60
CA LEU A 193 12.40 9.83 -0.13
C LEU A 193 13.50 10.39 0.78
N GLN A 194 14.74 10.34 0.29
CA GLN A 194 15.92 10.86 0.96
C GLN A 194 16.27 12.26 0.42
N PRO A 195 16.69 13.19 1.29
CA PRO A 195 17.26 14.47 0.84
C PRO A 195 18.59 14.25 0.09
N PRO A 196 19.17 15.29 -0.56
CA PRO A 196 20.56 15.28 -1.02
C PRO A 196 21.51 14.78 0.07
N SER A 197 22.58 14.07 -0.30
CA SER A 197 23.59 13.60 0.67
C SER A 197 24.31 14.75 1.40
N SER A 198 24.36 15.93 0.79
CA SER A 198 24.79 17.19 1.41
C SER A 198 24.17 18.38 0.67
N SER A 199 23.91 19.47 1.40
CA SER A 199 23.58 20.78 0.83
C SER A 199 23.86 21.90 1.84
N ASP A 200 24.87 22.71 1.55
CA ASP A 200 25.19 23.92 2.32
C ASP A 200 24.09 25.00 2.21
N SER A 201 23.24 24.92 1.17
CA SER A 201 22.15 25.88 0.94
C SER A 201 20.89 25.58 1.75
N LEU A 202 20.72 24.34 2.22
CA LEU A 202 19.46 23.87 2.80
C LEU A 202 19.19 24.49 4.18
N GLN A 203 18.10 25.25 4.27
CA GLN A 203 17.65 25.93 5.49
C GLN A 203 16.37 25.30 6.08
N ILE A 204 15.53 24.69 5.24
CA ILE A 204 14.24 24.12 5.63
C ILE A 204 14.13 22.69 5.07
N LEU A 205 13.94 21.70 5.94
CA LEU A 205 13.76 20.30 5.57
C LEU A 205 12.48 19.73 6.19
N PHE A 206 11.56 19.24 5.36
CA PHE A 206 10.45 18.38 5.77
C PHE A 206 10.67 16.98 5.19
N ALA A 207 10.95 16.00 6.06
CA ALA A 207 11.29 14.64 5.65
C ALA A 207 10.58 13.57 6.52
N ALA A 208 10.38 12.39 5.93
CA ALA A 208 9.79 11.25 6.61
C ALA A 208 10.71 10.64 7.67
N SER A 209 11.99 10.50 7.34
CA SER A 209 13.00 9.85 8.18
C SER A 209 14.34 10.58 8.07
N ALA A 210 15.04 10.76 9.18
CA ALA A 210 16.45 11.15 9.18
C ALA A 210 17.23 10.37 10.24
N THR A 211 18.44 9.93 9.89
CA THR A 211 19.44 9.55 10.89
C THR A 211 20.21 10.81 11.28
N LEU A 212 20.26 11.10 12.57
CA LEU A 212 20.82 12.33 13.12
C LEU A 212 22.15 12.01 13.83
N ASP A 213 23.22 12.08 13.05
CA ASP A 213 24.60 11.86 13.46
C ASP A 213 25.50 13.03 13.01
N GLU A 214 26.82 12.89 13.17
CA GLU A 214 27.75 13.94 12.76
C GLU A 214 27.73 14.18 11.24
N HIS A 215 27.50 13.14 10.44
CA HIS A 215 27.38 13.28 8.99
C HIS A 215 26.18 14.15 8.61
N PHE A 216 24.99 13.91 9.18
CA PHE A 216 23.82 14.77 8.98
C PHE A 216 24.12 16.24 9.34
N ALA A 217 24.81 16.45 10.46
CA ALA A 217 25.15 17.80 10.92
C ALA A 217 26.14 18.52 9.97
N THR A 218 27.12 17.79 9.42
CA THR A 218 28.03 18.31 8.39
C THR A 218 27.38 18.44 7.00
N ALA A 219 26.35 17.65 6.71
CA ALA A 219 25.66 17.65 5.43
C ALA A 219 24.72 18.85 5.25
N PHE A 220 24.15 19.37 6.33
CA PHE A 220 23.17 20.47 6.30
C PHE A 220 23.51 21.57 7.32
N PRO A 221 24.71 22.20 7.25
CA PRO A 221 25.23 23.08 8.30
C PRO A 221 24.38 24.33 8.55
N ASN A 222 23.59 24.77 7.55
CA ASN A 222 22.76 25.97 7.62
C ASN A 222 21.28 25.70 7.96
N LEU A 223 20.91 24.47 8.32
CA LEU A 223 19.53 24.07 8.57
C LEU A 223 18.91 24.83 9.78
N ARG A 224 17.80 25.52 9.54
CA ARG A 224 17.04 26.34 10.50
C ARG A 224 15.70 25.72 10.91
N ARG A 225 15.02 25.06 9.98
CA ARG A 225 13.71 24.43 10.22
C ARG A 225 13.77 22.96 9.84
N LEU A 226 13.35 22.10 10.78
CA LEU A 226 13.40 20.66 10.62
C LEU A 226 12.05 20.06 11.02
N SER A 227 11.40 19.37 10.10
CA SER A 227 10.18 18.61 10.35
C SER A 227 10.44 17.14 10.04
N LEU A 228 10.35 16.28 11.06
CA LEU A 228 10.66 14.86 10.97
C LEU A 228 9.49 14.02 11.48
N ARG A 229 9.14 12.98 10.72
CA ARG A 229 8.14 12.00 11.18
C ARG A 229 8.77 10.93 12.07
N TYR A 230 9.75 10.24 11.52
CA TYR A 230 10.62 9.29 12.21
C TYR A 230 12.04 9.86 12.24
N PHE A 231 12.82 9.47 13.25
CA PHE A 231 14.23 9.82 13.32
C PHE A 231 14.96 8.83 14.23
N THR A 232 16.23 8.59 13.92
CA THR A 232 17.14 7.81 14.76
C THR A 232 18.28 8.72 15.17
N ALA A 233 18.48 8.91 16.47
CA ALA A 233 19.57 9.71 17.01
C ALA A 233 20.37 8.85 17.98
N TYR A 234 21.38 8.11 17.48
CA TYR A 234 22.16 7.18 18.30
C TYR A 234 22.85 7.85 19.50
N ARG A 235 23.26 9.11 19.33
CA ARG A 235 23.81 9.98 20.38
C ARG A 235 23.21 11.38 20.23
N ALA A 236 23.28 12.19 21.29
CA ALA A 236 23.04 13.63 21.13
C ALA A 236 24.26 14.23 20.42
N LEU A 237 24.03 15.08 19.43
CA LEU A 237 25.08 15.79 18.72
C LEU A 237 25.73 16.83 19.64
N GLU A 238 27.02 17.12 19.43
CA GLU A 238 27.68 18.20 20.16
C GLU A 238 27.06 19.55 19.77
N PRO A 239 26.64 20.42 20.71
CA PRO A 239 25.99 21.69 20.38
C PRO A 239 26.80 22.66 19.51
N LYS A 240 28.13 22.46 19.42
CA LYS A 240 29.04 23.22 18.54
C LYS A 240 29.10 22.68 17.10
N ARG A 241 28.68 21.43 16.89
CA ARG A 241 28.64 20.73 15.59
C ARG A 241 27.22 20.67 15.01
N CYS A 242 26.20 20.93 15.82
CA CYS A 242 24.80 20.93 15.38
C CYS A 242 24.53 22.07 14.39
N PRO A 243 23.71 21.85 13.34
CA PRO A 243 23.13 22.95 12.60
C PRO A 243 22.17 23.75 13.50
N PRO A 244 22.02 25.07 13.25
CA PRO A 244 21.30 25.98 14.13
C PRO A 244 19.78 25.92 13.95
N VAL A 245 19.19 24.75 14.25
CA VAL A 245 17.74 24.53 14.14
C VAL A 245 17.00 25.37 15.18
N GLU A 246 16.13 26.25 14.69
CA GLU A 246 15.31 27.20 15.44
C GLU A 246 13.84 26.75 15.51
N TYR A 247 13.35 26.01 14.50
CA TYR A 247 12.02 25.39 14.49
C TYR A 247 12.16 23.88 14.31
N LEU A 248 11.58 23.11 15.24
CA LEU A 248 11.56 21.64 15.18
C LEU A 248 10.12 21.12 15.27
N LYS A 249 9.70 20.33 14.28
CA LYS A 249 8.42 19.61 14.29
C LYS A 249 8.66 18.10 14.28
N VAL A 250 8.08 17.38 15.24
CA VAL A 250 8.29 15.94 15.42
C VAL A 250 6.94 15.21 15.47
N HIS A 251 6.76 14.20 14.62
CA HIS A 251 5.49 13.47 14.56
C HIS A 251 5.42 12.21 15.41
N CYS A 252 6.53 11.49 15.59
CA CYS A 252 6.59 10.32 16.48
C CYS A 252 7.72 10.48 17.50
N GLY A 253 7.38 10.73 18.76
CA GLY A 253 8.34 10.80 19.85
C GLY A 253 8.81 9.40 20.29
N GLY A 254 9.89 8.90 19.71
CA GLY A 254 10.61 7.74 20.26
C GLY A 254 11.48 8.10 21.47
N SER A 255 12.13 7.09 22.05
CA SER A 255 13.16 7.24 23.10
C SER A 255 14.30 8.22 22.74
N ASP A 256 14.50 8.45 21.45
CA ASP A 256 15.49 9.34 20.88
C ASP A 256 15.11 10.84 20.92
N LEU A 257 13.84 11.20 21.18
CA LEU A 257 13.40 12.61 21.30
C LEU A 257 14.23 13.39 22.32
N ARG A 258 14.67 12.72 23.39
CA ARG A 258 15.58 13.28 24.39
C ARG A 258 16.96 13.66 23.82
N ARG A 259 17.48 12.89 22.87
CA ARG A 259 18.79 13.13 22.22
C ARG A 259 18.65 14.21 21.14
N LEU A 260 17.53 14.20 20.42
CA LEU A 260 17.14 15.24 19.48
C LEU A 260 17.06 16.62 20.15
N LEU A 261 16.24 16.75 21.21
CA LEU A 261 16.09 18.01 21.94
C LEU A 261 17.41 18.48 22.59
N ARG A 262 18.26 17.56 23.06
CA ARG A 262 19.62 17.88 23.54
C ARG A 262 20.56 18.41 22.46
N SER A 263 20.38 18.01 21.20
CA SER A 263 21.21 18.49 20.10
C SER A 263 20.91 19.96 19.82
N PHE A 264 19.63 20.34 19.76
CA PHE A 264 19.19 21.68 19.39
C PHE A 264 18.84 22.63 20.55
N HIS A 265 19.05 22.24 21.80
CA HIS A 265 18.60 23.00 22.99
C HIS A 265 19.07 24.46 23.06
N SER A 266 20.24 24.76 22.49
CA SER A 266 20.87 26.08 22.46
C SER A 266 20.39 26.99 21.32
N THR A 267 19.61 26.46 20.37
CA THR A 267 19.13 27.18 19.18
C THR A 267 17.61 27.17 19.03
N LEU A 268 16.94 26.15 19.56
CA LEU A 268 15.50 25.93 19.41
C LEU A 268 14.65 27.06 20.01
N VAL A 269 13.82 27.67 19.18
CA VAL A 269 12.87 28.74 19.52
C VAL A 269 11.43 28.24 19.50
N HIS A 270 11.08 27.36 18.55
CA HIS A 270 9.74 26.79 18.41
C HIS A 270 9.81 25.26 18.39
N LEU A 271 8.96 24.59 19.17
CA LEU A 271 8.84 23.14 19.21
C LEU A 271 7.40 22.72 18.92
N TRP A 272 7.19 21.91 17.89
CA TRP A 272 5.90 21.31 17.56
C TRP A 272 5.95 19.79 17.75
N LEU A 273 5.03 19.25 18.55
CA LEU A 273 4.84 17.81 18.72
C LEU A 273 3.47 17.39 18.16
N ASP A 274 3.42 16.38 17.30
CA ASP A 274 2.16 15.94 16.67
C ASP A 274 1.27 15.09 17.61
N GLN A 275 1.74 14.83 18.83
CA GLN A 275 1.04 14.06 19.87
C GLN A 275 1.33 14.70 21.23
N LEU A 276 0.38 14.58 22.17
CA LEU A 276 0.56 15.00 23.57
C LEU A 276 1.72 14.23 24.21
N PRO A 277 2.76 14.91 24.73
CA PRO A 277 3.87 14.22 25.39
C PRO A 277 3.42 13.68 26.75
N THR A 278 3.44 12.35 26.91
CA THR A 278 3.21 11.68 28.20
C THR A 278 4.54 11.45 28.93
N TYR A 279 4.49 11.05 30.19
CA TYR A 279 5.71 10.64 30.90
C TYR A 279 6.37 9.39 30.27
N ASP A 280 5.61 8.53 29.59
CA ASP A 280 6.14 7.35 28.89
C ASP A 280 6.93 7.73 27.62
N TYR A 281 6.58 8.81 26.92
CA TYR A 281 7.41 9.34 25.81
C TYR A 281 8.83 9.70 26.26
N PHE A 282 9.02 10.02 27.53
CA PHE A 282 10.34 10.30 28.11
C PHE A 282 11.03 9.06 28.71
N HIS A 283 10.37 7.89 28.73
CA HIS A 283 10.85 6.57 29.13
C HIS A 283 11.99 6.60 30.18
N VAL A 284 11.66 7.07 31.39
CA VAL A 284 12.48 6.79 32.57
C VAL A 284 11.57 6.32 33.70
N LYS A 285 11.82 5.12 34.22
CA LYS A 285 11.26 4.60 35.50
C LYS A 285 11.68 5.42 36.75
N ASN A 286 12.14 6.66 36.56
CA ASN A 286 12.53 7.63 37.58
C ASN A 286 11.98 9.01 37.17
N SER A 287 10.86 9.40 37.79
CA SER A 287 10.08 10.63 37.54
C SER A 287 10.81 11.97 37.73
N ARG A 288 12.11 11.96 38.08
CA ARG A 288 12.93 13.16 38.36
C ARG A 288 13.73 13.70 37.16
N TYR A 289 13.66 13.06 35.99
CA TYR A 289 14.51 13.38 34.83
C TYR A 289 13.89 14.15 33.65
N PRO A 290 12.55 14.13 33.38
CA PRO A 290 11.97 14.92 32.28
C PRO A 290 12.25 16.42 32.43
N SER A 291 12.20 16.92 33.67
CA SER A 291 12.44 18.32 34.02
C SER A 291 13.77 18.88 33.52
N LYS A 292 14.87 18.13 33.69
CA LYS A 292 16.21 18.58 33.27
C LYS A 292 16.37 18.73 31.76
N LEU A 293 15.52 18.10 30.95
CA LEU A 293 15.58 18.24 29.49
C LEU A 293 14.95 19.55 29.04
N LEU A 294 13.71 19.83 29.47
CA LEU A 294 13.02 21.06 29.09
C LEU A 294 13.63 22.30 29.74
N GLN A 295 14.23 22.17 30.93
CA GLN A 295 15.08 23.21 31.52
C GLN A 295 16.28 23.60 30.64
N SER A 296 16.74 22.73 29.75
CA SER A 296 17.85 23.05 28.82
C SER A 296 17.40 23.80 27.57
N LEU A 297 16.10 23.84 27.25
CA LEU A 297 15.53 24.57 26.10
C LEU A 297 15.43 26.08 26.39
N VAL A 298 16.55 26.70 26.76
CA VAL A 298 16.61 28.08 27.27
C VAL A 298 16.18 29.16 26.27
N ARG A 299 16.04 28.81 24.97
CA ARG A 299 15.59 29.72 23.91
C ARG A 299 14.13 29.57 23.50
N LEU A 300 13.42 28.53 23.98
CA LEU A 300 12.03 28.25 23.60
C LEU A 300 11.12 29.45 23.87
N GLN A 301 10.26 29.77 22.91
CA GLN A 301 9.24 30.83 22.95
C GLN A 301 7.86 30.25 22.71
N ASP A 302 7.73 29.34 21.72
CA ASP A 302 6.44 28.73 21.37
C ASP A 302 6.51 27.20 21.44
N PHE A 303 5.42 26.61 21.91
CA PHE A 303 5.25 25.16 22.01
C PHE A 303 3.88 24.76 21.44
N SER A 304 3.90 24.03 20.33
CA SER A 304 2.67 23.59 19.65
C SER A 304 2.46 22.10 19.85
N VAL A 305 1.21 21.69 20.10
CA VAL A 305 0.82 20.28 20.17
C VAL A 305 -0.36 20.00 19.25
N THR A 306 -0.28 18.92 18.48
CA THR A 306 -1.42 18.42 17.71
C THR A 306 -2.26 17.46 18.56
N LEU A 307 -3.56 17.76 18.63
CA LEU A 307 -4.55 17.06 19.44
C LEU A 307 -5.23 15.94 18.65
N ARG A 308 -4.67 14.74 18.76
CA ARG A 308 -5.19 13.54 18.12
C ARG A 308 -5.98 12.70 19.13
N ASN A 309 -7.26 12.44 18.85
CA ASN A 309 -8.06 11.47 19.61
C ASN A 309 -7.51 10.05 19.38
N ILE A 310 -7.70 9.10 20.32
CA ILE A 310 -7.33 7.69 20.16
C ILE A 310 -7.90 7.15 18.86
N ASP A 311 -9.20 7.37 18.58
CA ASP A 311 -9.83 6.91 17.34
C ASP A 311 -9.07 7.37 16.09
N THR A 312 -8.56 8.62 16.07
CA THR A 312 -7.76 9.18 14.97
C THR A 312 -6.29 8.72 14.93
N THR A 313 -5.77 8.13 16.01
CA THR A 313 -4.41 7.53 16.04
C THR A 313 -4.44 6.03 15.76
N THR A 314 -5.46 5.33 16.21
CA THR A 314 -5.70 3.91 15.90
C THR A 314 -6.08 3.73 14.44
N SER A 315 -6.83 4.69 13.86
CA SER A 315 -7.19 4.68 12.45
C SER A 315 -5.99 4.84 11.49
N GLU A 316 -4.84 5.33 11.97
CA GLU A 316 -3.58 5.35 11.19
C GLU A 316 -2.67 4.13 11.46
N ARG A 317 -3.01 3.23 12.40
CA ARG A 317 -2.06 2.21 12.87
C ARG A 317 -2.58 0.81 13.19
N THR A 318 -3.87 0.58 13.42
CA THR A 318 -4.57 -0.72 13.34
C THR A 318 -6.03 -0.60 13.82
N SER A 319 -6.95 -1.24 13.09
CA SER A 319 -8.39 -1.36 13.42
C SER A 319 -8.73 -2.22 14.66
N ARG A 320 -7.78 -2.47 15.58
CA ARG A 320 -7.96 -3.38 16.72
C ARG A 320 -8.53 -2.74 17.99
N TRP A 321 -8.79 -1.44 18.00
CA TRP A 321 -9.16 -0.67 19.21
C TRP A 321 -10.50 0.06 19.13
N SER A 322 -11.27 -0.11 18.05
CA SER A 322 -12.56 0.54 17.82
C SER A 322 -13.70 -0.07 18.66
N ALA A 323 -13.66 0.09 19.98
CA ALA A 323 -14.72 -0.37 20.90
C ALA A 323 -14.80 0.35 22.26
N VAL A 324 -14.01 1.39 22.56
CA VAL A 324 -13.93 1.98 23.91
C VAL A 324 -14.18 3.49 23.93
N GLY A 325 -15.37 3.91 23.48
CA GLY A 325 -15.94 5.24 23.76
C GLY A 325 -16.53 5.36 25.17
N GLY A 326 -15.89 4.75 26.18
CA GLY A 326 -16.37 4.71 27.57
C GLY A 326 -15.90 5.92 28.41
N PRO A 327 -16.40 6.06 29.66
CA PRO A 327 -15.94 7.10 30.59
C PRO A 327 -14.41 7.12 30.77
N ASP A 328 -13.80 5.93 30.81
CA ASP A 328 -12.36 5.71 30.95
C ASP A 328 -11.52 6.45 29.89
N HIS A 329 -12.08 6.73 28.70
CA HIS A 329 -11.41 7.48 27.63
C HIS A 329 -11.27 8.97 27.96
N TYR A 330 -12.25 9.54 28.65
CA TYR A 330 -12.20 10.94 29.08
C TYR A 330 -11.14 11.13 30.17
N ASP A 331 -11.11 10.25 31.16
CA ASP A 331 -10.11 10.26 32.23
C ASP A 331 -8.70 10.04 31.69
N TYR A 332 -8.53 9.11 30.72
CA TYR A 332 -7.27 8.90 30.01
C TYR A 332 -6.77 10.19 29.32
N LEU A 333 -7.63 10.89 28.57
CA LEU A 333 -7.26 12.12 27.89
C LEU A 333 -6.99 13.28 28.87
N PHE A 334 -7.76 13.36 29.96
CA PHE A 334 -7.52 14.30 31.04
C PHE A 334 -6.16 14.09 31.69
N ASP A 335 -5.77 12.84 31.95
CA ASP A 335 -4.44 12.48 32.42
C ASP A 335 -3.35 12.87 31.41
N HIS A 336 -3.58 12.66 30.10
CA HIS A 336 -2.59 13.02 29.06
C HIS A 336 -2.37 14.53 28.96
N VAL A 337 -3.43 15.32 29.01
CA VAL A 337 -3.36 16.79 29.05
C VAL A 337 -2.71 17.27 30.35
N SER A 338 -3.05 16.65 31.48
CA SER A 338 -2.41 16.92 32.79
C SER A 338 -0.92 16.64 32.79
N GLN A 339 -0.49 15.52 32.20
CA GLN A 339 0.93 15.19 32.04
C GLN A 339 1.65 16.21 31.14
N ALA A 340 1.05 16.59 30.01
CA ALA A 340 1.62 17.59 29.11
C ALA A 340 1.80 18.97 29.80
N PHE A 341 0.81 19.45 30.56
CA PHE A 341 0.96 20.67 31.36
C PHE A 341 1.97 20.51 32.51
N GLY A 342 1.99 19.36 33.19
CA GLY A 342 3.00 19.04 34.21
C GLY A 342 4.43 18.99 33.65
N ILE A 343 4.58 18.61 32.38
CA ILE A 343 5.84 18.66 31.63
C ILE A 343 6.21 20.11 31.30
N LEU A 344 5.27 20.94 30.83
CA LEU A 344 5.47 22.39 30.61
C LEU A 344 5.77 23.18 31.89
N ALA A 345 5.27 22.74 33.04
CA ALA A 345 5.59 23.32 34.35
C ALA A 345 7.08 23.20 34.71
N THR A 346 7.84 22.34 34.02
CA THR A 346 9.27 22.17 34.24
C THR A 346 10.16 23.13 33.46
N LEU A 347 9.60 23.90 32.51
CA LEU A 347 10.34 24.91 31.75
C LEU A 347 10.99 25.98 32.67
N PRO A 348 12.05 26.68 32.21
CA PRO A 348 12.69 27.72 33.01
C PRO A 348 11.70 28.82 33.42
N ARG A 349 11.46 28.98 34.72
CA ARG A 349 10.46 29.91 35.31
C ARG A 349 10.56 31.37 34.86
N CYS A 350 11.69 31.79 34.30
CA CYS A 350 11.92 33.15 33.81
C CYS A 350 11.40 33.39 32.38
N ARG A 351 10.78 32.40 31.73
CA ARG A 351 10.20 32.53 30.39
C ARG A 351 8.76 32.06 30.39
N GLN A 352 7.91 32.86 29.76
CA GLN A 352 6.52 32.54 29.48
C GLN A 352 6.44 32.07 28.02
N VAL A 353 6.00 30.82 27.82
CA VAL A 353 5.87 30.18 26.50
C VAL A 353 4.43 30.27 26.00
N VAL A 354 4.21 30.51 24.71
CA VAL A 354 2.86 30.40 24.12
C VAL A 354 2.60 28.93 23.77
N VAL A 355 1.45 28.40 24.22
CA VAL A 355 1.05 27.01 23.93
C VAL A 355 -0.04 27.02 22.88
N HIS A 356 0.21 26.38 21.73
CA HIS A 356 -0.78 26.26 20.65
C HIS A 356 -1.37 24.86 20.61
N PHE A 357 -2.70 24.76 20.68
CA PHE A 357 -3.41 23.50 20.47
C PHE A 357 -3.99 23.44 19.06
N ALA A 358 -3.40 22.59 18.22
CA ALA A 358 -3.81 22.42 16.83
C ALA A 358 -4.59 21.10 16.65
N LEU A 359 -5.66 21.11 15.88
CA LEU A 359 -6.28 19.86 15.42
C LEU A 359 -5.49 19.26 14.25
N PRO A 360 -5.43 17.92 14.11
CA PRO A 360 -4.79 17.28 12.97
C PRO A 360 -5.50 17.66 11.67
N PRO A 361 -4.76 17.86 10.56
CA PRO A 361 -5.38 18.04 9.25
C PRO A 361 -5.96 16.71 8.79
N LEU A 362 -7.27 16.52 8.97
CA LEU A 362 -7.99 15.35 8.47
C LEU A 362 -8.57 15.66 7.08
N ALA A 363 -8.43 14.75 6.11
CA ALA A 363 -8.93 15.00 4.76
C ALA A 363 -10.47 15.05 4.70
N ASN A 364 -11.15 14.07 5.33
CA ASN A 364 -12.61 14.02 5.37
C ASN A 364 -13.18 15.22 6.18
N PRO A 365 -14.05 16.07 5.60
CA PRO A 365 -14.68 17.21 6.30
C PRO A 365 -15.52 16.81 7.51
N GLU A 366 -16.25 15.70 7.46
CA GLU A 366 -17.08 15.22 8.56
C GLU A 366 -16.21 14.79 9.75
N GLN A 367 -15.11 14.07 9.47
CA GLN A 367 -14.14 13.70 10.50
C GLN A 367 -13.45 14.93 11.11
N ARG A 368 -13.17 15.98 10.32
CA ARG A 368 -12.72 17.28 10.85
C ARG A 368 -13.75 17.86 11.81
N CYS A 369 -15.03 17.91 11.43
CA CYS A 369 -16.11 18.44 12.27
C CYS A 369 -16.31 17.61 13.55
N LEU A 370 -16.29 16.28 13.47
CA LEU A 370 -16.43 15.38 14.62
C LEU A 370 -15.24 15.54 15.59
N ASN A 371 -14.01 15.55 15.08
CA ASN A 371 -12.82 15.74 15.92
C ASN A 371 -12.78 17.16 16.53
N LYS A 372 -13.19 18.20 15.79
CA LYS A 372 -13.33 19.56 16.34
C LYS A 372 -14.32 19.59 17.50
N ARG A 373 -15.55 19.08 17.29
CA ARG A 373 -16.58 19.00 18.34
C ARG A 373 -16.12 18.23 19.56
N PHE A 374 -15.48 17.07 19.36
CA PHE A 374 -14.94 16.27 20.46
C PHE A 374 -13.96 17.06 21.35
N TRP A 375 -13.01 17.78 20.76
CA TRP A 375 -12.07 18.58 21.52
C TRP A 375 -12.69 19.86 22.10
N GLN A 376 -13.64 20.49 21.41
CA GLN A 376 -14.45 21.59 21.97
C GLN A 376 -15.21 21.14 23.22
N ASP A 377 -15.92 20.00 23.15
CA ASP A 377 -16.67 19.40 24.27
C ASP A 377 -15.74 19.01 25.43
N PHE A 378 -14.58 18.41 25.12
CA PHE A 378 -13.57 18.05 26.11
C PHE A 378 -13.05 19.29 26.86
N PHE A 379 -12.51 20.28 26.14
CA PHE A 379 -11.96 21.47 26.80
C PHE A 379 -13.03 22.34 27.44
N GLY A 380 -14.26 22.37 26.89
CA GLY A 380 -15.41 23.01 27.53
C GLY A 380 -15.65 22.44 28.93
N ARG A 381 -15.81 21.12 29.05
CA ARG A 381 -16.01 20.44 30.36
C ARG A 381 -14.84 20.64 31.33
N VAL A 382 -13.58 20.56 30.87
CA VAL A 382 -12.41 20.81 31.75
C VAL A 382 -12.33 22.28 32.21
N ARG A 383 -12.83 23.22 31.39
CA ARG A 383 -12.86 24.66 31.69
C ARG A 383 -14.02 25.04 32.61
N ASP A 384 -15.21 24.50 32.39
CA ASP A 384 -16.41 24.78 33.20
C ASP A 384 -16.23 24.34 34.67
N GLY A 385 -15.42 23.31 34.92
CA GLY A 385 -15.01 22.90 36.26
C GLY A 385 -13.91 23.77 36.90
N GLY A 386 -13.41 24.82 36.23
CA GLY A 386 -12.27 25.63 36.67
C GLY A 386 -10.92 24.91 36.65
N THR A 387 -10.90 23.63 36.25
CA THR A 387 -9.74 22.75 36.34
C THR A 387 -8.67 23.12 35.32
N LEU A 388 -9.08 23.53 34.10
CA LEU A 388 -8.14 23.91 33.03
C LEU A 388 -7.24 25.08 33.44
N ASP A 389 -7.82 26.15 33.98
CA ASP A 389 -7.08 27.35 34.40
C ASP A 389 -6.17 27.07 35.60
N ALA A 390 -6.50 26.08 36.44
CA ALA A 390 -5.65 25.60 37.52
C ALA A 390 -4.49 24.71 37.04
N MET A 391 -4.61 24.08 35.87
CA MET A 391 -3.58 23.21 35.27
C MET A 391 -2.54 23.99 34.47
N VAL A 392 -2.88 25.14 33.88
CA VAL A 392 -1.94 25.96 33.09
C VAL A 392 -0.80 26.46 34.01
N PRO A 393 0.46 26.05 33.79
CA PRO A 393 1.55 26.42 34.68
C PRO A 393 2.02 27.85 34.44
N LYS A 394 2.59 28.49 35.46
CA LYS A 394 3.11 29.88 35.40
C LYS A 394 4.23 30.11 34.36
N THR A 395 4.75 29.04 33.76
CA THR A 395 5.70 29.05 32.63
C THR A 395 5.02 29.22 31.27
N VAL A 396 3.70 29.16 31.20
CA VAL A 396 2.90 29.45 30.00
C VAL A 396 2.40 30.89 30.08
N LYS A 397 2.58 31.64 28.98
CA LYS A 397 2.11 33.03 28.85
C LYS A 397 0.61 33.09 28.62
N GLU A 398 0.20 32.22 27.71
CA GLU A 398 -1.01 32.31 26.92
C GLU A 398 -1.20 30.93 26.29
N VAL A 399 -2.44 30.47 26.22
CA VAL A 399 -2.81 29.26 25.48
C VAL A 399 -3.65 29.73 24.30
N ASP A 400 -3.13 29.49 23.10
CA ASP A 400 -3.82 29.74 21.86
C ASP A 400 -4.78 28.58 21.55
N TRP A 401 -6.07 28.93 21.61
CA TRP A 401 -7.21 28.04 21.41
C TRP A 401 -7.81 28.15 20.00
N SER A 402 -7.27 29.02 19.13
CA SER A 402 -7.78 29.26 17.77
C SER A 402 -7.88 27.97 16.95
N GLY A 403 -6.94 27.04 17.11
CA GLY A 403 -6.95 25.75 16.44
C GLY A 403 -8.06 24.78 16.88
N VAL A 404 -8.73 25.02 18.01
CA VAL A 404 -9.82 24.17 18.55
C VAL A 404 -11.19 24.83 18.40
N PHE A 405 -11.31 26.12 18.74
CA PHE A 405 -12.58 26.85 18.72
C PHE A 405 -12.76 27.68 17.43
N GLY A 406 -11.66 28.18 16.84
CA GLY A 406 -11.68 29.07 15.68
C GLY A 406 -11.72 30.55 16.08
N GLU A 407 -11.20 31.41 15.21
CA GLU A 407 -10.99 32.84 15.49
C GLU A 407 -12.30 33.58 15.86
N ASP A 408 -13.39 33.29 15.16
CA ASP A 408 -14.73 33.85 15.43
C ASP A 408 -15.33 33.37 16.77
N GLU A 409 -14.96 32.19 17.25
CA GLU A 409 -15.59 31.56 18.41
C GLU A 409 -14.95 32.07 19.72
N THR A 410 -13.66 32.43 19.69
CA THR A 410 -13.01 33.24 20.73
C THR A 410 -13.71 34.58 20.99
N ALA A 411 -14.44 35.13 20.01
CA ALA A 411 -15.25 36.34 20.17
C ALA A 411 -16.73 36.06 20.54
N ARG A 412 -17.21 34.81 20.46
CA ARG A 412 -18.64 34.43 20.59
C ARG A 412 -19.03 33.79 21.92
N VAL A 413 -18.25 34.00 22.98
CA VAL A 413 -18.65 33.69 24.38
C VAL A 413 -19.82 34.60 24.87
N THR A 414 -20.43 35.38 23.97
CA THR A 414 -21.63 36.18 24.23
C THR A 414 -22.79 35.78 23.31
N ARG A 415 -23.78 35.07 23.90
CA ARG A 415 -25.15 34.75 23.41
C ARG A 415 -25.36 33.53 22.47
N SER A 416 -26.00 32.51 23.03
CA SER A 416 -27.03 31.64 22.42
C SER A 416 -28.26 32.47 21.98
N GLU A 417 -29.25 32.03 21.18
CA GLU A 417 -29.91 30.70 21.05
C GLU A 417 -30.69 30.62 19.67
N PRO A 418 -31.73 29.78 19.38
CA PRO A 418 -31.57 28.68 18.39
C PRO A 418 -32.55 28.59 17.18
N ALA A 419 -32.20 27.67 16.26
CA ALA A 419 -33.03 26.74 15.43
C ALA A 419 -34.20 27.18 14.52
N GLU A 420 -34.25 26.63 13.29
CA GLU A 420 -35.44 25.96 12.70
C GLU A 420 -35.12 25.18 11.39
N ALA A 421 -36.05 24.33 10.90
CA ALA A 421 -35.91 23.46 9.72
C ALA A 421 -37.25 23.25 8.96
N PRO A 422 -37.23 23.00 7.62
CA PRO A 422 -38.11 22.01 6.97
C PRO A 422 -37.38 21.20 5.84
N GLN A 423 -37.65 19.94 5.49
CA GLN A 423 -38.84 19.11 5.16
C GLN A 423 -39.36 19.14 3.69
N HIS A 424 -39.29 17.96 3.02
CA HIS A 424 -40.20 17.40 1.97
C HIS A 424 -40.26 18.07 0.55
N GLN A 425 -40.69 17.45 -0.58
CA GLN A 425 -41.33 16.14 -0.89
C GLN A 425 -41.24 15.70 -2.40
N SER A 426 -41.13 14.39 -2.66
CA SER A 426 -41.73 13.50 -3.71
C SER A 426 -41.99 13.87 -5.23
N GLU A 427 -41.34 13.10 -6.15
CA GLU A 427 -41.90 11.97 -7.00
C GLU A 427 -42.83 12.21 -8.28
N PRO A 428 -43.32 11.19 -9.07
CA PRO A 428 -43.17 11.04 -10.56
C PRO A 428 -44.54 10.97 -11.36
N PRO A 429 -44.82 10.25 -12.50
CA PRO A 429 -44.07 9.41 -13.48
C PRO A 429 -44.48 9.53 -15.01
N ASP A 430 -44.11 8.54 -15.85
CA ASP A 430 -44.86 7.86 -16.97
C ASP A 430 -44.22 7.68 -18.38
N ALA A 431 -44.62 6.57 -19.05
CA ALA A 431 -44.07 5.96 -20.31
C ALA A 431 -45.13 5.94 -21.46
N PRO A 432 -45.19 5.00 -22.44
CA PRO A 432 -44.22 4.20 -23.23
C PRO A 432 -44.41 4.39 -24.78
N HIS A 433 -43.82 3.57 -25.67
CA HIS A 433 -44.43 3.12 -26.96
C HIS A 433 -43.63 2.04 -27.75
N ASP A 434 -44.29 1.40 -28.73
CA ASP A 434 -43.96 0.08 -29.34
C ASP A 434 -43.55 0.08 -30.83
N SER A 435 -42.66 -0.86 -31.22
CA SER A 435 -42.70 -1.72 -32.45
C SER A 435 -42.63 -1.11 -33.88
N PRO A 436 -42.45 -1.89 -35.01
CA PRO A 436 -41.88 -3.24 -35.21
C PRO A 436 -40.90 -3.43 -36.42
N SER A 437 -40.22 -4.59 -36.44
CA SER A 437 -39.84 -5.49 -37.58
C SER A 437 -39.19 -5.01 -38.91
N SER A 438 -38.14 -5.73 -39.34
CA SER A 438 -37.86 -6.06 -40.76
C SER A 438 -37.01 -7.34 -40.87
N SER A 439 -37.12 -8.10 -41.97
CA SER A 439 -36.64 -9.48 -42.12
C SER A 439 -35.85 -9.74 -43.41
N SER A 440 -34.75 -10.50 -43.35
CA SER A 440 -34.15 -11.32 -44.46
C SER A 440 -32.80 -11.94 -44.00
N PRO A 441 -32.17 -12.83 -44.78
CA PRO A 441 -32.67 -14.10 -45.29
C PRO A 441 -31.81 -15.30 -44.80
N HIS A 442 -32.28 -16.54 -44.96
CA HIS A 442 -31.51 -17.74 -44.58
C HIS A 442 -30.28 -17.97 -45.47
N GLN A 443 -29.15 -18.27 -44.84
CA GLN A 443 -27.96 -18.90 -45.43
C GLN A 443 -27.78 -20.32 -44.87
N PRO A 444 -27.10 -21.23 -45.59
CA PRO A 444 -26.99 -22.63 -45.19
C PRO A 444 -26.14 -22.78 -43.92
N THR A 445 -26.72 -23.41 -42.91
CA THR A 445 -26.03 -23.75 -41.65
C THR A 445 -25.36 -25.11 -41.75
N LEU A 446 -24.04 -25.15 -41.56
CA LEU A 446 -23.37 -26.33 -41.02
C LEU A 446 -24.05 -26.72 -39.68
N PRO A 447 -24.18 -28.01 -39.34
CA PRO A 447 -24.75 -28.42 -38.06
C PRO A 447 -24.00 -27.78 -36.90
N LEU A 448 -24.70 -27.01 -36.07
CA LEU A 448 -24.12 -26.32 -34.92
C LEU A 448 -23.47 -27.29 -33.92
N GLU A 449 -23.96 -28.54 -33.85
CA GLU A 449 -23.34 -29.63 -33.09
C GLU A 449 -21.93 -29.93 -33.62
N LEU A 450 -21.78 -30.24 -34.92
CA LEU A 450 -20.49 -30.55 -35.54
C LEU A 450 -19.46 -29.41 -35.37
N VAL A 451 -19.92 -28.15 -35.39
CA VAL A 451 -19.05 -26.99 -35.15
C VAL A 451 -18.63 -26.89 -33.69
N LYS A 452 -19.49 -27.22 -32.71
CA LYS A 452 -19.07 -27.34 -31.30
C LYS A 452 -18.06 -28.45 -31.14
N ASP A 453 -18.35 -29.65 -31.65
CA ASP A 453 -17.50 -30.84 -31.49
C ASP A 453 -16.07 -30.58 -31.99
N ILE A 454 -15.93 -29.93 -33.16
CA ILE A 454 -14.61 -29.55 -33.71
C ILE A 454 -13.92 -28.48 -32.84
N LEU A 455 -14.66 -27.50 -32.32
CA LEU A 455 -14.08 -26.44 -31.47
C LEU A 455 -13.71 -26.94 -30.08
N GLU A 456 -14.50 -27.87 -29.51
CA GLU A 456 -14.22 -28.54 -28.24
C GLU A 456 -12.98 -29.43 -28.38
N LEU A 457 -12.90 -30.27 -29.43
CA LEU A 457 -11.75 -31.11 -29.70
C LEU A 457 -10.46 -30.29 -29.89
N CYS A 458 -10.49 -29.24 -30.73
CA CYS A 458 -9.35 -28.32 -30.90
C CYS A 458 -8.98 -27.50 -29.65
N TRP A 459 -9.86 -27.37 -28.66
CA TRP A 459 -9.61 -26.61 -27.42
C TRP A 459 -9.12 -27.49 -26.28
N ASP A 460 -9.73 -28.68 -26.15
CA ASP A 460 -9.46 -29.68 -25.11
C ASP A 460 -8.21 -30.53 -25.42
N ASP A 461 -7.77 -30.61 -26.69
CA ASP A 461 -6.41 -31.06 -27.07
C ASP A 461 -5.29 -30.25 -26.39
N GLY A 462 -5.60 -29.07 -25.83
CA GLY A 462 -4.73 -28.31 -24.93
C GLY A 462 -3.52 -27.64 -25.59
N THR A 463 -3.22 -27.94 -26.85
CA THR A 463 -2.07 -27.39 -27.57
C THR A 463 -2.22 -25.86 -27.79
N PRO A 464 -1.11 -25.11 -27.79
CA PRO A 464 -1.13 -23.68 -28.14
C PRO A 464 -1.70 -23.45 -29.56
N GLU A 465 -1.43 -24.39 -30.46
CA GLU A 465 -1.85 -24.36 -31.88
C GLU A 465 -3.36 -24.57 -32.05
N GLY A 466 -3.96 -25.53 -31.32
CA GLY A 466 -5.41 -25.74 -31.32
C GLY A 466 -6.17 -24.53 -30.76
N ARG A 467 -5.72 -24.00 -29.62
CA ARG A 467 -6.26 -22.78 -28.99
C ARG A 467 -6.13 -21.55 -29.90
N ALA A 468 -4.97 -21.37 -30.54
CA ALA A 468 -4.77 -20.29 -31.51
C ALA A 468 -5.67 -20.42 -32.75
N THR A 469 -5.93 -21.65 -33.21
CA THR A 469 -6.83 -21.95 -34.34
C THR A 469 -8.29 -21.60 -34.01
N VAL A 470 -8.75 -21.93 -32.80
CA VAL A 470 -10.08 -21.54 -32.29
C VAL A 470 -10.22 -20.01 -32.22
N ILE A 471 -9.23 -19.31 -31.67
CA ILE A 471 -9.22 -17.84 -31.57
C ILE A 471 -9.21 -17.19 -32.97
N SER A 472 -8.42 -17.71 -33.90
CA SER A 472 -8.34 -17.22 -35.29
C SER A 472 -9.67 -17.43 -36.03
N SER A 473 -10.35 -18.54 -35.78
CA SER A 473 -11.68 -18.82 -36.34
C SER A 473 -12.77 -17.88 -35.77
N CYS A 474 -12.65 -17.49 -34.50
CA CYS A 474 -13.51 -16.48 -33.87
C CYS A 474 -13.29 -15.08 -34.46
N SER A 475 -12.05 -14.69 -34.76
CA SER A 475 -11.76 -13.38 -35.38
C SER A 475 -12.25 -13.32 -36.83
N ALA A 476 -12.21 -14.44 -37.55
CA ALA A 476 -12.71 -14.56 -38.93
C ALA A 476 -14.25 -14.58 -39.05
N SER A 477 -15.00 -14.98 -38.01
CA SER A 477 -16.45 -15.12 -38.11
C SER A 477 -17.22 -14.91 -36.80
N LYS A 478 -18.20 -14.00 -36.86
CA LYS A 478 -19.17 -13.75 -35.77
C LYS A 478 -20.01 -14.98 -35.39
N ALA A 479 -20.25 -15.89 -36.34
CA ALA A 479 -20.99 -17.12 -36.08
C ALA A 479 -20.15 -18.10 -35.24
N PHE A 480 -18.89 -18.34 -35.64
CA PHE A 480 -17.95 -19.14 -34.85
C PHE A 480 -17.70 -18.51 -33.48
N ALA A 481 -17.50 -17.18 -33.40
CA ALA A 481 -17.36 -16.47 -32.14
C ALA A 481 -18.61 -16.58 -31.23
N GLY A 482 -19.80 -16.74 -31.80
CA GLY A 482 -21.04 -17.00 -31.05
C GLY A 482 -21.07 -18.39 -30.40
N VAL A 483 -20.61 -19.42 -31.13
CA VAL A 483 -20.55 -20.81 -30.67
C VAL A 483 -19.40 -21.01 -29.67
N ALA A 484 -18.19 -20.59 -30.05
CA ALA A 484 -16.98 -20.69 -29.24
C ALA A 484 -17.03 -19.84 -27.95
N ARG A 485 -17.95 -18.86 -27.85
CA ARG A 485 -18.09 -17.98 -26.66
C ARG A 485 -18.13 -18.77 -25.36
N LYS A 486 -18.86 -19.89 -25.32
CA LYS A 486 -18.96 -20.72 -24.11
C LYS A 486 -17.65 -21.42 -23.75
N LEU A 487 -16.81 -21.75 -24.74
CA LEU A 487 -15.53 -22.44 -24.55
C LEU A 487 -14.44 -21.46 -24.13
N VAL A 488 -14.27 -20.37 -24.90
CA VAL A 488 -13.23 -19.35 -24.71
C VAL A 488 -13.32 -18.63 -23.36
N TRP A 489 -14.53 -18.56 -22.78
CA TRP A 489 -14.79 -17.93 -21.48
C TRP A 489 -15.08 -18.92 -20.34
N LYS A 490 -15.07 -20.24 -20.59
CA LYS A 490 -15.20 -21.29 -19.56
C LYS A 490 -14.04 -21.23 -18.55
N GLU A 491 -12.85 -20.98 -19.06
CA GLU A 491 -11.60 -20.90 -18.31
C GLU A 491 -10.94 -19.54 -18.54
N VAL A 492 -10.81 -18.77 -17.47
CA VAL A 492 -10.17 -17.45 -17.48
C VAL A 492 -8.86 -17.55 -16.70
N ARG A 493 -7.75 -17.56 -17.43
CA ARG A 493 -6.41 -17.37 -16.87
C ARG A 493 -6.07 -15.88 -16.88
N VAL A 494 -5.56 -15.41 -15.76
CA VAL A 494 -5.15 -14.03 -15.51
C VAL A 494 -3.65 -14.01 -15.29
N ASP A 495 -2.89 -13.85 -16.38
CA ASP A 495 -1.43 -13.87 -16.34
C ASP A 495 -0.89 -12.55 -15.76
N CYS A 496 -0.14 -12.66 -14.66
CA CYS A 496 0.58 -11.54 -14.08
C CYS A 496 1.98 -11.37 -14.69
N VAL A 497 2.57 -10.19 -14.54
CA VAL A 497 3.96 -9.87 -14.87
C VAL A 497 4.63 -9.19 -13.67
N ASN A 498 5.94 -9.35 -13.48
CA ASN A 498 6.67 -8.57 -12.47
C ASN A 498 6.67 -7.10 -12.90
N ALA A 499 6.17 -6.20 -12.04
CA ALA A 499 6.13 -4.76 -12.29
C ALA A 499 7.54 -4.15 -12.54
N VAL A 500 8.58 -4.81 -12.02
CA VAL A 500 9.95 -4.31 -11.92
C VAL A 500 10.81 -4.59 -13.17
N LYS A 501 10.26 -5.20 -14.24
CA LYS A 501 10.99 -5.55 -15.48
C LYS A 501 11.56 -4.37 -16.30
N SER A 502 11.44 -3.12 -15.84
CA SER A 502 11.77 -1.90 -16.59
C SER A 502 13.07 -1.18 -16.18
N TYR A 503 13.79 -1.65 -15.15
CA TYR A 503 15.13 -1.12 -14.82
C TYR A 503 16.17 -1.63 -15.83
N LYS A 504 16.53 -0.77 -16.79
CA LYS A 504 17.59 -1.04 -17.79
C LYS A 504 18.95 -1.29 -17.15
N GLU A 505 19.81 -1.97 -17.92
CA GLU A 505 21.20 -2.29 -17.60
C GLU A 505 21.95 -1.06 -17.04
N GLY A 506 22.50 -1.20 -15.83
CA GLY A 506 23.20 -0.11 -15.11
C GLY A 506 22.98 -0.08 -13.59
N HIS A 507 22.00 -0.82 -13.05
CA HIS A 507 21.71 -0.89 -11.61
C HIS A 507 21.92 -2.29 -10.99
N ALA A 508 22.86 -3.06 -11.55
CA ALA A 508 23.20 -4.40 -11.04
C ALA A 508 23.68 -4.37 -9.57
N ASP A 509 24.45 -3.34 -9.19
CA ASP A 509 25.12 -3.30 -7.87
C ASP A 509 24.21 -2.83 -6.73
N THR A 510 23.19 -2.00 -7.01
CA THR A 510 22.15 -1.63 -6.03
C THR A 510 21.06 -2.70 -5.87
N MET A 511 20.93 -3.62 -6.83
CA MET A 511 20.07 -4.82 -6.72
C MET A 511 20.80 -6.02 -6.07
N ALA A 512 21.71 -5.80 -5.11
CA ALA A 512 22.36 -6.86 -4.35
C ALA A 512 21.39 -7.74 -3.50
N SER A 513 20.12 -7.34 -3.42
CA SER A 513 18.98 -8.21 -3.11
C SER A 513 18.22 -8.55 -4.40
N PRO A 514 18.36 -9.76 -4.98
CA PRO A 514 17.55 -10.19 -6.11
C PRO A 514 16.08 -10.48 -5.77
N TYR A 515 15.61 -10.11 -4.57
CA TYR A 515 14.32 -10.55 -4.02
C TYR A 515 13.22 -9.47 -4.08
N SER A 516 13.52 -8.16 -3.95
CA SER A 516 12.47 -7.11 -3.93
C SER A 516 11.71 -6.94 -5.24
N SER A 517 12.31 -7.30 -6.38
CA SER A 517 11.71 -7.14 -7.71
C SER A 517 10.56 -8.10 -8.03
N SER A 518 10.21 -9.00 -7.11
CA SER A 518 9.49 -10.23 -7.41
C SER A 518 8.26 -10.54 -6.51
N SER A 519 8.03 -9.72 -5.49
CA SER A 519 6.76 -9.64 -4.76
C SER A 519 5.74 -8.70 -5.44
N CYS A 520 6.19 -7.72 -6.23
CA CYS A 520 5.31 -6.74 -6.89
C CYS A 520 4.85 -7.21 -8.28
N TRP A 521 3.54 -7.50 -8.42
CA TRP A 521 2.90 -8.01 -9.63
C TRP A 521 1.99 -6.97 -10.29
N GLU A 522 1.92 -7.04 -11.60
CA GLU A 522 0.98 -6.34 -12.47
C GLU A 522 0.19 -7.34 -13.30
N LEU A 523 -1.01 -6.97 -13.70
CA LEU A 523 -1.73 -7.70 -14.74
C LEU A 523 -1.02 -7.52 -16.08
N SER A 524 -0.84 -8.60 -16.85
CA SER A 524 -0.41 -8.46 -18.24
C SER A 524 -1.43 -7.62 -19.05
N PRO A 525 -1.02 -6.91 -20.12
CA PRO A 525 -1.95 -6.14 -20.94
C PRO A 525 -3.12 -6.98 -21.50
N ALA A 526 -2.86 -8.26 -21.80
CA ALA A 526 -3.89 -9.21 -22.21
C ALA A 526 -4.86 -9.55 -21.06
N ALA A 527 -4.35 -9.75 -19.84
CA ALA A 527 -5.17 -9.98 -18.65
C ALA A 527 -6.06 -8.76 -18.31
N ARG A 528 -5.51 -7.53 -18.32
CA ARG A 528 -6.27 -6.28 -18.11
C ARG A 528 -7.46 -6.20 -19.08
N CYS A 529 -7.19 -6.24 -20.38
CA CYS A 529 -8.22 -6.20 -21.43
C CYS A 529 -9.28 -7.30 -21.27
N ARG A 530 -8.88 -8.52 -20.86
CA ARG A 530 -9.79 -9.64 -20.63
C ARG A 530 -10.69 -9.43 -19.41
N LEU A 531 -10.17 -8.83 -18.34
CA LEU A 531 -10.93 -8.49 -17.15
C LEU A 531 -11.87 -7.30 -17.40
N ASP A 532 -11.43 -6.27 -18.13
CA ASP A 532 -12.29 -5.13 -18.55
C ASP A 532 -13.51 -5.63 -19.33
N ILE A 533 -13.28 -6.56 -20.26
CA ILE A 533 -14.36 -7.21 -21.02
C ILE A 533 -15.32 -7.96 -20.08
N LEU A 534 -14.82 -8.72 -19.10
CA LEU A 534 -15.69 -9.44 -18.15
C LEU A 534 -16.49 -8.47 -17.27
N LEU A 535 -15.85 -7.43 -16.73
CA LEU A 535 -16.48 -6.42 -15.90
C LEU A 535 -17.62 -5.73 -16.68
N GLY A 536 -17.37 -5.31 -17.92
CA GLY A 536 -18.38 -4.74 -18.82
C GLY A 536 -19.40 -5.74 -19.40
N ARG A 537 -19.26 -7.05 -19.20
CA ARG A 537 -20.12 -8.09 -19.81
C ARG A 537 -20.60 -9.16 -18.81
N PRO A 538 -21.72 -8.89 -18.11
CA PRO A 538 -22.38 -9.89 -17.25
C PRO A 538 -22.68 -11.22 -17.95
N ASP A 539 -23.02 -11.20 -19.24
CA ASP A 539 -23.30 -12.40 -20.04
C ASP A 539 -22.08 -13.29 -20.23
N LEU A 540 -20.86 -12.74 -20.15
CA LEU A 540 -19.61 -13.50 -20.21
C LEU A 540 -19.19 -14.00 -18.83
N ARG A 541 -19.36 -13.21 -17.77
CA ARG A 541 -19.13 -13.64 -16.37
C ARG A 541 -19.93 -14.89 -16.01
N ALA A 542 -21.17 -15.00 -16.49
CA ALA A 542 -22.02 -16.19 -16.30
C ALA A 542 -21.48 -17.50 -16.94
N LEU A 543 -20.53 -17.40 -17.88
CA LEU A 543 -19.91 -18.54 -18.57
C LEU A 543 -18.65 -19.06 -17.87
N VAL A 544 -18.03 -18.24 -17.02
CA VAL A 544 -16.79 -18.59 -16.30
C VAL A 544 -17.07 -19.74 -15.33
N ARG A 545 -16.23 -20.78 -15.40
CA ARG A 545 -16.24 -21.96 -14.51
C ARG A 545 -14.92 -22.13 -13.78
N VAL A 546 -13.81 -21.79 -14.43
CA VAL A 546 -12.47 -21.75 -13.84
C VAL A 546 -11.96 -20.31 -13.96
N PHE A 547 -11.52 -19.73 -12.86
CA PHE A 547 -10.87 -18.43 -12.81
C PHE A 547 -9.61 -18.54 -11.97
N GLU A 548 -8.45 -18.30 -12.59
CA GLU A 548 -7.16 -18.53 -11.95
C GLU A 548 -6.16 -17.43 -12.29
N VAL A 549 -5.50 -16.88 -11.26
CA VAL A 549 -4.47 -15.86 -11.36
C VAL A 549 -3.10 -16.52 -11.32
N TYR A 550 -2.33 -16.33 -12.39
CA TYR A 550 -1.05 -16.99 -12.60
C TYR A 550 0.12 -16.06 -12.26
N PRO A 551 1.05 -16.51 -11.38
CA PRO A 551 2.23 -15.71 -11.01
C PRO A 551 3.17 -15.52 -12.21
N PRO A 552 3.95 -14.43 -12.26
CA PRO A 552 4.79 -14.05 -13.41
C PRO A 552 5.82 -15.09 -13.89
N ASN A 553 6.18 -16.04 -13.03
CA ASN A 553 7.13 -17.11 -13.29
C ASN A 553 6.51 -18.52 -13.18
N GLY A 554 5.16 -18.64 -13.12
CA GLY A 554 4.45 -19.92 -12.89
C GLY A 554 4.58 -20.50 -11.48
N VAL A 555 5.41 -19.89 -10.62
CA VAL A 555 5.69 -20.30 -9.24
C VAL A 555 4.84 -19.53 -8.24
N LEU A 556 3.99 -20.24 -7.50
CA LEU A 556 3.30 -19.73 -6.31
C LEU A 556 4.29 -19.74 -5.12
N ARG A 557 4.57 -18.58 -4.53
CA ARG A 557 5.58 -18.36 -3.48
C ARG A 557 4.98 -18.32 -2.08
N SER A 558 5.71 -18.77 -1.05
CA SER A 558 5.24 -18.76 0.34
C SER A 558 4.95 -17.37 0.95
N GLU A 559 5.43 -16.27 0.33
CA GLU A 559 5.06 -14.89 0.67
C GLU A 559 3.87 -14.36 -0.15
N THR A 560 3.10 -13.43 0.42
CA THR A 560 2.04 -12.70 -0.30
C THR A 560 2.64 -11.75 -1.35
N ALA A 561 2.18 -11.86 -2.60
CA ALA A 561 2.47 -10.89 -3.64
C ALA A 561 1.64 -9.62 -3.46
N ARG A 562 2.20 -8.48 -3.84
CA ARG A 562 1.52 -7.19 -3.88
C ARG A 562 1.14 -6.86 -5.32
N MET A 563 -0.15 -6.61 -5.56
CA MET A 563 -0.67 -6.07 -6.81
C MET A 563 -1.10 -4.61 -6.60
N TRP A 564 -1.05 -3.80 -7.64
CA TRP A 564 -1.47 -2.40 -7.55
C TRP A 564 -2.99 -2.24 -7.42
N THR A 565 -3.45 -1.19 -6.74
CA THR A 565 -4.89 -0.97 -6.45
C THR A 565 -5.79 -0.93 -7.69
N THR A 566 -5.31 -0.44 -8.84
CA THR A 566 -6.06 -0.44 -10.11
C THR A 566 -6.27 -1.85 -10.66
N ASP A 567 -5.19 -2.61 -10.78
CA ASP A 567 -5.19 -4.00 -11.22
C ASP A 567 -5.93 -4.92 -10.24
N PHE A 568 -5.71 -4.70 -8.93
CA PHE A 568 -6.38 -5.38 -7.84
C PHE A 568 -7.88 -5.08 -7.83
N GLY A 569 -8.29 -3.82 -8.02
CA GLY A 569 -9.69 -3.42 -8.09
C GLY A 569 -10.41 -4.01 -9.30
N LEU A 570 -9.76 -4.01 -10.47
CA LEU A 570 -10.25 -4.68 -11.69
C LEU A 570 -10.42 -6.20 -11.46
N LEU A 571 -9.43 -6.83 -10.85
CA LEU A 571 -9.43 -8.26 -10.51
C LEU A 571 -10.53 -8.59 -9.49
N GLN A 572 -10.61 -7.84 -8.40
CA GLN A 572 -11.60 -8.00 -7.33
C GLN A 572 -13.03 -7.77 -7.83
N GLY A 573 -13.26 -6.76 -8.68
CA GLY A 573 -14.58 -6.47 -9.26
C GLY A 573 -15.07 -7.55 -10.22
N VAL A 574 -14.16 -8.24 -10.92
CA VAL A 574 -14.52 -9.44 -11.69
C VAL A 574 -14.76 -10.62 -10.74
N VAL A 575 -13.85 -10.90 -9.81
CA VAL A 575 -13.93 -12.05 -8.88
C VAL A 575 -15.21 -12.03 -8.05
N SER A 576 -15.56 -10.89 -7.44
CA SER A 576 -16.75 -10.76 -6.57
C SER A 576 -18.07 -11.02 -7.30
N THR A 577 -18.06 -11.03 -8.63
CA THR A 577 -19.24 -11.06 -9.49
C THR A 577 -19.29 -12.26 -10.45
N LEU A 578 -18.54 -13.33 -10.19
CA LEU A 578 -18.62 -14.60 -10.95
C LEU A 578 -19.73 -15.52 -10.38
N PRO A 579 -20.92 -15.61 -11.00
CA PRO A 579 -22.09 -16.26 -10.36
C PRO A 579 -22.07 -17.79 -10.40
N ALA A 580 -21.15 -18.39 -11.15
CA ALA A 580 -21.13 -19.83 -11.43
C ALA A 580 -19.71 -20.40 -11.47
N VAL A 581 -18.75 -19.73 -10.83
CA VAL A 581 -17.36 -20.22 -10.73
C VAL A 581 -17.29 -21.48 -9.86
N ALA A 582 -16.65 -22.52 -10.39
CA ALA A 582 -16.44 -23.82 -9.74
C ALA A 582 -15.01 -23.97 -9.19
N THR A 583 -14.02 -23.38 -9.89
CA THR A 583 -12.63 -23.28 -9.43
C THR A 583 -12.22 -21.83 -9.40
N LEU A 584 -11.82 -21.33 -8.22
CA LEU A 584 -11.34 -19.98 -8.01
C LEU A 584 -9.94 -20.02 -7.39
N GLY A 585 -8.93 -19.67 -8.19
CA GLY A 585 -7.55 -19.45 -7.73
C GLY A 585 -7.21 -17.98 -7.79
N ILE A 586 -7.49 -17.23 -6.71
CA ILE A 586 -7.11 -15.81 -6.60
C ILE A 586 -5.66 -15.62 -6.14
N GLY A 587 -4.97 -16.72 -5.83
CA GLY A 587 -3.58 -16.72 -5.42
C GLY A 587 -3.39 -16.07 -4.05
N TRP A 588 -2.18 -15.58 -3.81
CA TRP A 588 -1.78 -14.92 -2.58
C TRP A 588 -1.41 -13.49 -2.91
N ILE A 589 -2.45 -12.70 -3.20
CA ILE A 589 -2.32 -11.34 -3.70
C ILE A 589 -3.02 -10.40 -2.73
N CYS A 590 -2.26 -9.47 -2.17
CA CYS A 590 -2.78 -8.30 -1.49
C CYS A 590 -2.54 -7.03 -2.32
N ASP A 591 -3.29 -5.98 -2.00
CA ASP A 591 -3.01 -4.62 -2.49
C ASP A 591 -1.86 -3.97 -1.68
N PRO A 592 -1.45 -2.72 -1.99
CA PRO A 592 -0.43 -2.03 -1.21
C PRO A 592 -0.86 -1.75 0.23
N ASP A 593 -2.14 -1.63 0.57
CA ASP A 593 -2.60 -1.44 1.95
C ASP A 593 -2.85 -2.75 2.71
N ASP A 594 -2.26 -3.85 2.19
CA ASP A 594 -2.27 -5.20 2.75
C ASP A 594 -3.68 -5.81 2.83
N LEU A 595 -4.57 -5.42 1.89
CA LEU A 595 -5.90 -5.99 1.69
C LEU A 595 -5.84 -7.17 0.72
N ASP A 596 -6.25 -8.34 1.15
CA ASP A 596 -6.22 -9.56 0.33
C ASP A 596 -7.43 -9.66 -0.60
N LEU A 597 -7.23 -10.25 -1.80
CA LEU A 597 -8.35 -10.57 -2.69
C LEU A 597 -9.37 -11.46 -1.97
N GLN A 598 -10.63 -11.08 -2.03
CA GLN A 598 -11.74 -11.81 -1.42
C GLN A 598 -12.49 -12.63 -2.49
N PRO A 599 -12.88 -13.89 -2.18
CA PRO A 599 -13.77 -14.66 -3.04
C PRO A 599 -15.17 -14.01 -3.12
N PRO A 600 -16.05 -14.44 -4.06
CA PRO A 600 -17.45 -14.02 -4.07
C PRO A 600 -18.10 -14.22 -2.70
N PRO A 601 -19.00 -13.33 -2.24
CA PRO A 601 -19.59 -13.40 -0.90
C PRO A 601 -20.44 -14.67 -0.67
N SER A 602 -20.89 -15.32 -1.75
CA SER A 602 -21.43 -16.69 -1.74
C SER A 602 -21.28 -17.32 -3.13
N SER A 603 -21.14 -18.64 -3.19
CA SER A 603 -21.22 -19.41 -4.44
C SER A 603 -21.55 -20.88 -4.15
N ASP A 604 -22.77 -21.29 -4.52
CA ASP A 604 -23.17 -22.70 -4.50
C ASP A 604 -22.41 -23.55 -5.53
N SER A 605 -21.80 -22.92 -6.54
CA SER A 605 -21.04 -23.63 -7.59
C SER A 605 -19.60 -23.93 -7.19
N LEU A 606 -19.06 -23.25 -6.17
CA LEU A 606 -17.63 -23.29 -5.86
C LEU A 606 -17.22 -24.62 -5.23
N GLN A 607 -16.36 -25.35 -5.91
CA GLN A 607 -15.81 -26.66 -5.49
C GLN A 607 -14.34 -26.57 -5.12
N THR A 608 -13.58 -25.65 -5.71
CA THR A 608 -12.15 -25.46 -5.47
C THR A 608 -11.83 -23.99 -5.19
N LEU A 609 -11.16 -23.70 -4.06
CA LEU A 609 -10.73 -22.37 -3.66
C LEU A 609 -9.24 -22.36 -3.27
N PHE A 610 -8.47 -21.44 -3.85
CA PHE A 610 -7.12 -21.09 -3.42
C PHE A 610 -7.09 -19.60 -3.01
N ALA A 611 -6.83 -19.32 -1.73
CA ALA A 611 -6.88 -17.97 -1.18
C ALA A 611 -5.92 -17.76 0.02
N ALA A 612 -5.55 -16.50 0.28
CA ALA A 612 -4.81 -16.06 1.47
C ALA A 612 -5.75 -15.43 2.52
N ARG A 613 -5.33 -15.44 3.79
CA ARG A 613 -5.90 -14.68 4.92
C ARG A 613 -7.41 -14.77 5.13
N VAL A 614 -7.99 -15.90 4.71
CA VAL A 614 -9.42 -16.18 4.89
C VAL A 614 -9.76 -16.40 6.36
N LEU A 615 -10.86 -15.80 6.81
CA LEU A 615 -11.51 -16.14 8.07
C LEU A 615 -12.45 -17.34 7.88
N ILE A 616 -12.09 -18.49 8.44
CA ILE A 616 -12.89 -19.72 8.40
C ILE A 616 -13.85 -19.72 9.59
N ASP A 617 -15.04 -19.17 9.37
CA ASP A 617 -16.11 -19.08 10.37
C ASP A 617 -17.41 -19.78 9.88
N LYS A 618 -18.56 -19.45 10.50
CA LYS A 618 -19.87 -19.95 10.06
C LYS A 618 -20.35 -19.30 8.75
N GLN A 619 -19.99 -18.05 8.48
CA GLN A 619 -20.36 -17.35 7.25
C GLN A 619 -19.61 -17.94 6.05
N PHE A 620 -18.29 -18.11 6.15
CA PHE A 620 -17.48 -18.79 5.13
C PHE A 620 -18.03 -20.19 4.79
N VAL A 621 -18.34 -20.98 5.83
CA VAL A 621 -18.90 -22.32 5.67
C VAL A 621 -20.29 -22.31 5.00
N ALA A 622 -21.11 -21.28 5.26
CA ALA A 622 -22.42 -21.13 4.62
C ALA A 622 -22.32 -20.56 3.19
N ALA A 623 -21.29 -19.77 2.89
CA ALA A 623 -21.06 -19.15 1.59
C ALA A 623 -20.62 -20.16 0.51
N PHE A 624 -19.93 -21.24 0.89
CA PHE A 624 -19.35 -22.23 -0.03
C PHE A 624 -19.73 -23.67 0.33
N PRO A 625 -21.02 -24.05 0.30
CA PRO A 625 -21.50 -25.33 0.83
C PRO A 625 -21.00 -26.56 0.05
N ASN A 626 -20.59 -26.39 -1.21
CA ASN A 626 -20.13 -27.46 -2.10
C ASN A 626 -18.60 -27.54 -2.25
N LEU A 627 -17.85 -26.83 -1.40
CA LEU A 627 -16.39 -26.79 -1.44
C LEU A 627 -15.76 -28.16 -1.11
N ARG A 628 -14.95 -28.69 -2.05
CA ARG A 628 -14.23 -29.97 -1.91
C ARG A 628 -12.72 -29.83 -1.82
N ARG A 629 -12.15 -28.79 -2.44
CA ARG A 629 -10.71 -28.53 -2.48
C ARG A 629 -10.43 -27.14 -1.93
N LEU A 630 -9.61 -27.06 -0.89
CA LEU A 630 -9.31 -25.82 -0.21
C LEU A 630 -7.79 -25.67 -0.04
N SER A 631 -7.24 -24.56 -0.52
CA SER A 631 -5.84 -24.20 -0.33
C SER A 631 -5.77 -22.85 0.38
N LEU A 632 -5.18 -22.85 1.58
CA LEU A 632 -5.12 -21.70 2.48
C LEU A 632 -3.67 -21.27 2.73
N GLN A 633 -3.48 -19.99 2.94
CA GLN A 633 -2.25 -19.38 3.47
C GLN A 633 -2.66 -18.32 4.51
N ASN A 634 -1.95 -18.22 5.64
CA ASN A 634 -2.14 -17.16 6.65
C ASN A 634 -3.60 -16.97 7.14
N PHE A 635 -4.39 -18.05 7.14
CA PHE A 635 -5.80 -18.06 7.50
C PHE A 635 -6.01 -17.94 9.02
N THR A 636 -7.23 -17.60 9.43
CA THR A 636 -7.68 -17.70 10.84
C THR A 636 -8.92 -18.58 10.88
N ALA A 637 -8.98 -19.61 11.74
CA ALA A 637 -10.17 -20.41 11.92
C ALA A 637 -10.85 -20.03 13.24
N GLU A 638 -12.10 -19.58 13.19
CA GLU A 638 -12.82 -19.23 14.42
C GLU A 638 -13.26 -20.49 15.20
N ARG A 639 -14.08 -20.33 16.25
CA ARG A 639 -14.56 -21.44 17.09
C ARG A 639 -15.05 -22.61 16.23
N ALA A 640 -14.40 -23.77 16.38
CA ALA A 640 -14.58 -24.96 15.55
C ALA A 640 -16.04 -25.19 15.14
N VAL A 641 -16.30 -25.10 13.83
CA VAL A 641 -17.64 -25.28 13.27
C VAL A 641 -18.03 -26.75 13.40
N LYS A 642 -19.29 -27.04 13.73
CA LYS A 642 -19.75 -28.43 13.92
C LYS A 642 -19.63 -29.17 12.57
N PRO A 643 -18.94 -30.34 12.49
CA PRO A 643 -18.66 -31.03 11.22
C PRO A 643 -19.87 -31.21 10.31
N LYS A 644 -21.05 -31.50 10.88
CA LYS A 644 -22.33 -31.66 10.17
C LYS A 644 -22.82 -30.40 9.41
N ARG A 645 -22.16 -29.27 9.54
CA ARG A 645 -22.46 -28.02 8.83
C ARG A 645 -21.34 -27.57 7.89
N CYS A 646 -20.17 -28.21 7.95
CA CYS A 646 -19.03 -27.87 7.10
C CYS A 646 -19.21 -28.45 5.69
N PRO A 647 -18.70 -27.77 4.64
CA PRO A 647 -18.62 -28.36 3.31
C PRO A 647 -17.72 -29.61 3.30
N PRO A 648 -17.94 -30.58 2.39
CA PRO A 648 -17.21 -31.83 2.34
C PRO A 648 -15.83 -31.66 1.69
N VAL A 649 -14.93 -30.96 2.38
CA VAL A 649 -13.55 -30.76 1.94
C VAL A 649 -12.81 -32.10 1.99
N GLU A 650 -12.40 -32.57 0.82
CA GLU A 650 -11.67 -33.82 0.56
C GLU A 650 -10.15 -33.58 0.41
N TYR A 651 -9.79 -32.41 -0.11
CA TYR A 651 -8.40 -31.98 -0.29
C TYR A 651 -8.16 -30.66 0.45
N LEU A 652 -7.20 -30.65 1.36
CA LEU A 652 -6.78 -29.45 2.09
C LEU A 652 -5.28 -29.22 1.91
N LYS A 653 -4.89 -28.06 1.39
CA LYS A 653 -3.51 -27.57 1.38
C LYS A 653 -3.37 -26.38 2.32
N VAL A 654 -2.35 -26.40 3.18
CA VAL A 654 -2.13 -25.36 4.19
C VAL A 654 -0.70 -24.85 4.12
N HIS A 655 -0.57 -23.56 3.82
CA HIS A 655 0.66 -22.78 3.89
C HIS A 655 0.70 -22.03 5.23
N CYS A 656 1.81 -22.23 5.95
CA CYS A 656 1.98 -22.00 7.39
C CYS A 656 1.28 -23.04 8.28
N VAL A 657 2.04 -23.59 9.23
CA VAL A 657 1.60 -24.57 10.23
C VAL A 657 1.45 -23.81 11.57
N GLY A 658 0.51 -24.22 12.42
CA GLY A 658 0.23 -23.55 13.70
C GLY A 658 -1.12 -23.94 14.31
N SER A 659 -1.42 -23.38 15.48
CA SER A 659 -2.55 -23.79 16.36
C SER A 659 -3.95 -23.76 15.71
N GLU A 660 -4.10 -23.03 14.60
CA GLU A 660 -5.31 -22.99 13.78
C GLU A 660 -5.61 -24.32 13.05
N LEU A 661 -4.59 -25.15 12.76
CA LEU A 661 -4.78 -26.50 12.19
C LEU A 661 -5.70 -27.37 13.04
N ARG A 662 -5.63 -27.24 14.37
CA ARG A 662 -6.51 -27.94 15.32
C ARG A 662 -7.99 -27.62 15.07
N ARG A 663 -8.31 -26.42 14.61
CA ARG A 663 -9.68 -25.98 14.31
C ARG A 663 -10.10 -26.43 12.91
N LEU A 664 -9.20 -26.46 11.94
CA LEU A 664 -9.45 -27.06 10.61
C LEU A 664 -9.72 -28.56 10.71
N PHE A 665 -8.89 -29.36 11.38
CA PHE A 665 -9.10 -30.81 11.50
C PHE A 665 -10.39 -31.14 12.27
N ARG A 666 -10.77 -30.34 13.27
CA ARG A 666 -12.09 -30.45 13.93
C ARG A 666 -13.27 -30.12 13.03
N SER A 667 -13.09 -29.30 12.01
CA SER A 667 -14.16 -28.83 11.12
C SER A 667 -14.32 -29.72 9.89
N PHE A 668 -13.20 -30.14 9.29
CA PHE A 668 -13.14 -30.87 8.01
C PHE A 668 -12.59 -32.30 8.11
N GLY A 669 -12.00 -32.70 9.24
CA GLY A 669 -11.20 -33.93 9.32
C GLY A 669 -11.90 -35.19 8.81
N SER A 670 -13.18 -35.37 9.16
CA SER A 670 -13.99 -36.54 8.78
C SER A 670 -14.32 -36.63 7.28
N THR A 671 -13.93 -35.63 6.47
CA THR A 671 -14.05 -35.66 5.00
C THR A 671 -12.70 -35.61 4.28
N LEU A 672 -11.60 -35.27 4.97
CA LEU A 672 -10.28 -35.15 4.36
C LEU A 672 -9.74 -36.53 3.92
N VAL A 673 -9.37 -36.60 2.63
CA VAL A 673 -8.72 -37.74 1.98
C VAL A 673 -7.27 -37.38 1.63
N HIS A 674 -7.01 -36.12 1.28
CA HIS A 674 -5.69 -35.58 0.97
C HIS A 674 -5.39 -34.36 1.85
N LEU A 675 -4.22 -34.35 2.48
CA LEU A 675 -3.69 -33.22 3.24
C LEU A 675 -2.31 -32.85 2.70
N TRP A 676 -2.07 -31.58 2.40
CA TRP A 676 -0.76 -31.05 2.06
C TRP A 676 -0.39 -29.96 3.07
N LEU A 677 0.67 -30.22 3.85
CA LEU A 677 1.27 -29.24 4.77
C LEU A 677 2.51 -28.65 4.11
N ASP A 678 2.59 -27.32 4.01
CA ASP A 678 3.71 -26.66 3.34
C ASP A 678 4.99 -26.53 4.20
N GLN A 679 4.98 -27.14 5.39
CA GLN A 679 6.13 -27.27 6.30
C GLN A 679 5.98 -28.58 7.10
N LEU A 680 7.06 -29.05 7.73
CA LEU A 680 7.00 -30.17 8.67
C LEU A 680 6.28 -29.74 9.97
N PRO A 681 5.22 -30.45 10.41
CA PRO A 681 4.54 -30.11 11.65
C PRO A 681 5.34 -30.50 12.89
N THR A 682 5.33 -29.62 13.88
CA THR A 682 5.91 -29.77 15.21
C THR A 682 4.82 -30.01 16.25
N TYR A 683 5.18 -30.42 17.48
CA TYR A 683 4.19 -30.54 18.55
C TYR A 683 3.61 -29.18 18.98
N ASP A 684 4.38 -28.11 18.84
CA ASP A 684 3.97 -26.73 19.17
C ASP A 684 2.91 -26.21 18.18
N ASP A 685 2.85 -26.74 16.96
CA ASP A 685 1.76 -26.43 16.02
C ASP A 685 0.38 -26.94 16.48
N PHE A 686 0.37 -27.82 17.48
CA PHE A 686 -0.84 -28.37 18.08
C PHE A 686 -1.15 -27.75 19.46
N ASP A 687 -0.50 -26.64 19.83
CA ASP A 687 -0.36 -26.15 21.21
C ASP A 687 -1.64 -26.16 22.08
N VAL A 688 -1.39 -26.39 23.36
CA VAL A 688 -2.21 -27.21 24.22
C VAL A 688 -2.35 -26.58 25.59
N GLU A 689 -3.40 -25.80 25.78
CA GLU A 689 -3.87 -25.47 27.13
C GLU A 689 -4.69 -26.62 27.76
N ASP A 690 -5.25 -27.56 26.96
CA ASP A 690 -6.30 -28.51 27.44
C ASP A 690 -6.12 -30.02 27.10
N SER A 691 -5.19 -30.42 26.23
CA SER A 691 -5.09 -31.82 25.74
C SER A 691 -3.69 -32.24 25.24
N ARG A 692 -2.79 -32.68 26.13
CA ARG A 692 -1.35 -33.03 25.85
C ARG A 692 -1.12 -34.23 24.92
N ASP A 693 -2.07 -34.51 24.05
CA ASP A 693 -2.22 -35.77 23.34
C ASP A 693 -2.72 -35.50 21.92
N PRO A 694 -1.82 -35.39 20.92
CA PRO A 694 -2.18 -35.13 19.53
C PRO A 694 -3.05 -36.24 18.91
N SER A 695 -3.06 -37.45 19.48
CA SER A 695 -3.89 -38.56 18.99
C SER A 695 -5.38 -38.20 18.97
N LYS A 696 -5.86 -37.45 19.97
CA LYS A 696 -7.26 -37.01 20.06
C LYS A 696 -7.66 -36.01 18.98
N LEU A 697 -6.69 -35.35 18.35
CA LEU A 697 -6.94 -34.47 17.22
C LEU A 697 -6.92 -35.25 15.90
N LEU A 698 -5.89 -36.07 15.69
CA LEU A 698 -5.74 -36.84 14.46
C LEU A 698 -6.76 -37.97 14.31
N GLN A 699 -7.43 -38.38 15.40
CA GLN A 699 -8.63 -39.24 15.35
C GLN A 699 -9.74 -38.74 14.42
N SER A 700 -9.80 -37.43 14.14
CA SER A 700 -10.74 -36.89 13.15
C SER A 700 -10.35 -37.17 11.69
N LEU A 701 -9.10 -37.53 11.41
CA LEU A 701 -8.55 -37.79 10.08
C LEU A 701 -8.64 -39.28 9.71
N ASP A 702 -9.76 -39.94 10.01
CA ASP A 702 -9.93 -41.38 9.82
C ASP A 702 -10.10 -41.82 8.35
N ARG A 703 -10.28 -40.85 7.45
CA ARG A 703 -10.37 -41.03 5.99
C ARG A 703 -9.14 -40.51 5.23
N LEU A 704 -8.12 -40.00 5.92
CA LEU A 704 -6.91 -39.49 5.28
C LEU A 704 -6.14 -40.65 4.65
N GLU A 705 -5.95 -40.60 3.33
CA GLU A 705 -5.24 -41.61 2.53
C GLU A 705 -3.87 -41.10 2.06
N ASN A 706 -3.73 -39.79 1.81
CA ASN A 706 -2.51 -39.21 1.26
C ASN A 706 -2.09 -37.97 2.07
N LEU A 707 -0.82 -37.92 2.45
CA LEU A 707 -0.24 -36.79 3.15
C LEU A 707 1.00 -36.28 2.40
N THR A 708 0.99 -35.03 1.98
CA THR A 708 2.15 -34.35 1.41
C THR A 708 2.75 -33.39 2.43
N MET A 709 4.07 -33.42 2.60
CA MET A 709 4.82 -32.43 3.39
C MET A 709 5.85 -31.74 2.49
N THR A 710 5.77 -30.41 2.36
CA THR A 710 6.83 -29.64 1.71
C THR A 710 8.04 -29.56 2.65
N LEU A 711 9.20 -29.97 2.16
CA LEU A 711 10.47 -29.94 2.87
C LEU A 711 11.15 -28.59 2.71
N ARG A 712 11.18 -27.79 3.79
CA ARG A 712 11.82 -26.48 3.83
C ARG A 712 12.89 -26.47 4.89
N ASP A 713 14.11 -26.09 4.53
CA ASP A 713 15.17 -25.85 5.51
C ASP A 713 15.35 -24.34 5.76
N LEU A 714 16.21 -23.96 6.70
CA LEU A 714 16.40 -22.55 7.06
C LEU A 714 16.96 -21.69 5.90
N ASP A 715 17.80 -22.23 5.00
CA ASP A 715 18.16 -21.47 3.80
C ASP A 715 17.01 -21.45 2.80
N THR A 716 16.20 -22.52 2.70
CA THR A 716 15.00 -22.49 1.85
C THR A 716 14.04 -21.39 2.33
N PHE A 717 13.85 -21.24 3.64
CA PHE A 717 13.13 -20.13 4.26
C PHE A 717 13.83 -18.78 4.01
N GLU A 718 15.12 -18.61 4.28
CA GLU A 718 15.86 -17.35 4.04
C GLU A 718 16.02 -16.97 2.54
N ASN A 719 15.73 -17.90 1.61
CA ASN A 719 15.63 -17.62 0.18
C ASN A 719 14.21 -17.27 -0.28
N GLU A 720 13.20 -17.47 0.57
CA GLU A 720 11.82 -17.07 0.33
C GLU A 720 11.40 -15.86 1.16
N ASP A 721 11.92 -15.73 2.38
CA ASP A 721 11.73 -14.62 3.33
C ASP A 721 12.80 -13.55 3.12
N THR A 722 12.38 -12.29 3.03
CA THR A 722 13.25 -11.13 2.74
C THR A 722 14.43 -10.89 3.71
N THR A 723 14.54 -11.61 4.83
CA THR A 723 15.52 -11.33 5.89
C THR A 723 16.71 -12.32 5.97
N ARG A 724 17.83 -11.97 5.32
CA ARG A 724 19.11 -12.73 5.44
C ARG A 724 19.60 -12.85 6.88
N SER A 725 19.82 -14.07 7.36
CA SER A 725 20.43 -14.40 8.66
C SER A 725 21.66 -15.30 8.50
N SER A 726 22.67 -14.80 7.79
CA SER A 726 23.92 -15.53 7.59
C SER A 726 24.68 -15.76 8.91
N ASN A 727 24.56 -16.97 9.51
CA ASN A 727 25.62 -17.74 10.19
C ASN A 727 25.12 -18.93 11.07
N VAL A 728 24.49 -19.99 10.52
CA VAL A 728 24.11 -21.18 11.34
C VAL A 728 24.31 -22.54 10.62
N SER A 729 25.49 -23.17 10.76
CA SER A 729 25.84 -24.40 10.00
C SER A 729 25.68 -25.74 10.76
N ARG A 730 25.87 -25.80 12.10
CA ARG A 730 25.93 -27.10 12.83
C ARG A 730 24.72 -27.45 13.69
N SER A 731 23.99 -26.49 14.26
CA SER A 731 22.74 -26.75 14.99
C SER A 731 21.58 -27.18 14.09
N ARG A 732 21.63 -26.79 12.79
CA ARG A 732 20.56 -26.99 11.81
C ARG A 732 20.23 -28.45 11.49
N ARG A 733 21.21 -29.35 11.40
CA ARG A 733 20.92 -30.78 11.16
C ARG A 733 20.18 -31.42 12.33
N ASN A 734 20.63 -31.19 13.56
CA ASN A 734 19.97 -31.71 14.76
C ASN A 734 18.53 -31.15 14.89
N TYR A 735 18.33 -29.89 14.51
CA TYR A 735 17.01 -29.26 14.44
C TYR A 735 16.09 -29.93 13.40
N LEU A 736 16.57 -30.12 12.16
CA LEU A 736 15.78 -30.80 11.11
C LEU A 736 15.50 -32.27 11.44
N THR A 737 16.47 -33.00 11.99
CA THR A 737 16.25 -34.37 12.49
C THR A 737 15.21 -34.39 13.60
N ALA A 738 15.22 -33.41 14.52
CA ALA A 738 14.19 -33.26 15.53
C ALA A 738 12.81 -32.94 14.91
N GLN A 739 12.71 -32.03 13.94
CA GLN A 739 11.45 -31.74 13.24
C GLN A 739 10.89 -32.98 12.51
N VAL A 740 11.71 -33.70 11.75
CA VAL A 740 11.30 -34.95 11.08
C VAL A 740 10.86 -36.00 12.11
N SER A 741 11.58 -36.12 13.23
CA SER A 741 11.19 -37.02 14.33
C SER A 741 9.86 -36.62 14.99
N GLN A 742 9.60 -35.32 15.16
CA GLN A 742 8.32 -34.82 15.67
C GLN A 742 7.20 -35.10 14.68
N ALA A 743 7.38 -34.78 13.40
CA ALA A 743 6.41 -35.05 12.35
C ALA A 743 6.05 -36.54 12.30
N PHE A 744 7.03 -37.44 12.28
CA PHE A 744 6.77 -38.88 12.37
C PHE A 744 6.10 -39.31 13.69
N GLY A 745 6.47 -38.71 14.82
CA GLY A 745 5.79 -38.93 16.10
C GLY A 745 4.33 -38.49 16.11
N ILE A 746 4.00 -37.40 15.42
CA ILE A 746 2.63 -36.94 15.16
C ILE A 746 1.91 -37.95 14.27
N LEU A 747 2.51 -38.38 13.16
CA LEU A 747 1.91 -39.39 12.26
C LEU A 747 1.68 -40.74 12.94
N ALA A 748 2.52 -41.13 13.90
CA ALA A 748 2.32 -42.33 14.71
C ALA A 748 1.01 -42.32 15.52
N THR A 749 0.36 -41.16 15.66
CA THR A 749 -0.92 -41.00 16.36
C THR A 749 -2.15 -40.94 15.44
N LEU A 750 -1.99 -41.18 14.14
CA LEU A 750 -3.10 -41.42 13.21
C LEU A 750 -3.94 -42.64 13.63
N PRO A 751 -5.27 -42.66 13.34
CA PRO A 751 -6.19 -43.63 13.93
C PRO A 751 -6.06 -45.06 13.39
N ARG A 752 -5.37 -45.31 12.26
CA ARG A 752 -5.22 -46.65 11.67
C ARG A 752 -3.77 -46.97 11.30
N HIS A 753 -3.44 -48.26 11.31
CA HIS A 753 -2.20 -48.78 10.72
C HIS A 753 -2.25 -48.71 9.20
N GLU A 754 -1.09 -48.51 8.55
CA GLU A 754 -0.94 -48.45 7.09
C GLU A 754 -1.99 -47.55 6.41
N GLN A 755 -2.32 -46.42 7.06
CA GLN A 755 -3.42 -45.54 6.67
C GLN A 755 -3.04 -44.60 5.54
N VAL A 756 -1.84 -44.02 5.59
CA VAL A 756 -1.43 -42.93 4.69
C VAL A 756 -0.24 -43.29 3.83
N SER A 757 -0.29 -42.91 2.55
CA SER A 757 0.88 -42.75 1.71
C SER A 757 1.48 -41.36 1.98
N LEU A 758 2.75 -41.32 2.38
CA LEU A 758 3.45 -40.09 2.73
C LEU A 758 4.31 -39.62 1.56
N HIS A 759 4.07 -38.41 1.06
CA HIS A 759 4.84 -37.80 -0.01
C HIS A 759 5.68 -36.65 0.56
N PHE A 760 6.98 -36.68 0.34
CA PHE A 760 7.80 -35.49 0.55
C PHE A 760 7.86 -34.68 -0.75
N ALA A 761 7.53 -33.40 -0.68
CA ALA A 761 7.62 -32.47 -1.81
C ALA A 761 8.77 -31.49 -1.57
N LEU A 762 9.48 -31.10 -2.63
CA LEU A 762 10.39 -29.96 -2.59
C LEU A 762 9.62 -28.68 -2.94
N PRO A 763 9.98 -27.53 -2.36
CA PRO A 763 9.29 -26.29 -2.64
C PRO A 763 9.54 -25.84 -4.09
N PRO A 764 8.54 -25.17 -4.71
CA PRO A 764 8.67 -24.67 -6.07
C PRO A 764 9.57 -23.42 -6.07
N LEU A 765 10.89 -23.61 -6.08
CA LEU A 765 11.83 -22.49 -6.15
C LEU A 765 11.95 -21.94 -7.58
N ALA A 766 11.94 -20.62 -7.71
CA ALA A 766 11.94 -19.95 -9.01
C ALA A 766 13.30 -19.99 -9.75
N ASP A 767 14.41 -20.19 -9.03
CA ASP A 767 15.73 -20.44 -9.63
C ASP A 767 15.99 -21.97 -9.71
N PRO A 768 16.08 -22.56 -10.92
CA PRO A 768 16.42 -23.97 -11.11
C PRO A 768 17.76 -24.39 -10.47
N LYS A 769 18.70 -23.45 -10.27
CA LYS A 769 19.96 -23.72 -9.58
C LYS A 769 19.75 -23.88 -8.07
N GLN A 770 18.95 -23.02 -7.44
CA GLN A 770 18.54 -23.18 -6.04
C GLN A 770 17.76 -24.48 -5.85
N GLN A 771 16.79 -24.78 -6.72
CA GLN A 771 16.02 -26.04 -6.67
C GLN A 771 16.92 -27.29 -6.70
N ARG A 772 17.98 -27.30 -7.51
CA ARG A 772 18.97 -28.39 -7.54
C ARG A 772 19.84 -28.47 -6.29
N LEU A 773 20.15 -27.34 -5.64
CA LEU A 773 20.92 -27.31 -4.40
C LEU A 773 20.07 -27.80 -3.22
N ASP A 774 18.81 -27.39 -3.15
CA ASP A 774 17.82 -27.82 -2.16
C ASP A 774 17.55 -29.34 -2.30
N LYS A 775 17.30 -29.84 -3.51
CA LYS A 775 17.19 -31.29 -3.77
C LYS A 775 18.41 -32.06 -3.27
N ARG A 776 19.63 -31.60 -3.60
CA ARG A 776 20.88 -32.23 -3.14
C ARG A 776 21.03 -32.21 -1.62
N PHE A 777 20.64 -31.12 -0.96
CA PHE A 777 20.68 -31.05 0.51
C PHE A 777 19.77 -32.12 1.14
N TRP A 778 18.54 -32.26 0.63
CA TRP A 778 17.59 -33.26 1.14
C TRP A 778 18.00 -34.69 0.80
N GLN A 779 18.57 -34.94 -0.39
CA GLN A 779 19.23 -36.21 -0.75
C GLN A 779 20.33 -36.56 0.26
N ASP A 780 21.25 -35.64 0.52
CA ASP A 780 22.35 -35.80 1.48
C ASP A 780 21.86 -36.03 2.92
N PHE A 781 20.75 -35.39 3.31
CA PHE A 781 20.17 -35.48 4.65
C PHE A 781 19.48 -36.83 4.86
N PHE A 782 18.54 -37.20 3.98
CA PHE A 782 17.82 -38.47 4.08
C PHE A 782 18.71 -39.68 3.78
N GLY A 783 19.66 -39.56 2.85
CA GLY A 783 20.67 -40.59 2.60
C GLY A 783 21.44 -40.97 3.87
N ARG A 784 21.96 -39.98 4.61
CA ARG A 784 22.65 -40.22 5.89
C ARG A 784 21.76 -40.84 6.97
N LEU A 785 20.47 -40.46 7.02
CA LEU A 785 19.53 -41.07 7.98
C LEU A 785 19.21 -42.53 7.59
N ARG A 786 19.15 -42.84 6.29
CA ARG A 786 18.95 -44.21 5.75
C ARG A 786 20.20 -45.06 5.99
N ASP A 787 21.39 -44.57 5.65
CA ASP A 787 22.69 -45.22 5.89
C ASP A 787 22.92 -45.56 7.38
N GLY A 788 22.47 -44.67 8.26
CA GLY A 788 22.52 -44.86 9.71
C GLY A 788 21.39 -45.73 10.29
N GLY A 789 20.56 -46.36 9.46
CA GLY A 789 19.39 -47.17 9.86
C GLY A 789 18.34 -46.41 10.67
N THR A 790 18.43 -45.09 10.72
CA THR A 790 17.63 -44.22 11.60
C THR A 790 16.32 -43.85 10.93
N LEU A 791 16.33 -43.65 9.61
CA LEU A 791 15.15 -43.25 8.83
C LEU A 791 14.05 -44.32 8.90
N ASP A 792 14.39 -45.57 8.56
CA ASP A 792 13.43 -46.68 8.49
C ASP A 792 12.87 -47.03 9.88
N ALA A 793 13.67 -46.81 10.95
CA ALA A 793 13.23 -46.96 12.33
C ALA A 793 12.31 -45.81 12.82
N MET A 794 12.31 -44.65 12.13
CA MET A 794 11.44 -43.51 12.44
C MET A 794 10.10 -43.57 11.72
N VAL A 795 9.99 -44.23 10.57
CA VAL A 795 8.72 -44.32 9.82
C VAL A 795 7.68 -45.07 10.67
N PRO A 796 6.56 -44.44 11.04
CA PRO A 796 5.59 -45.05 11.93
C PRO A 796 4.70 -46.05 11.18
N LYS A 797 4.21 -47.08 11.90
CA LYS A 797 3.32 -48.13 11.37
C LYS A 797 1.94 -47.63 10.86
N THR A 798 1.68 -46.33 10.94
CA THR A 798 0.50 -45.65 10.40
C THR A 798 0.73 -45.17 8.97
N VAL A 799 1.98 -45.06 8.53
CA VAL A 799 2.38 -44.82 7.15
C VAL A 799 2.47 -46.17 6.44
N LYS A 800 1.81 -46.28 5.28
CA LYS A 800 1.81 -47.47 4.41
C LYS A 800 3.07 -47.53 3.55
N GLU A 801 3.39 -46.40 2.93
CA GLU A 801 4.53 -46.22 2.02
C GLU A 801 5.00 -44.76 2.09
N VAL A 802 6.28 -44.54 1.78
CA VAL A 802 6.85 -43.19 1.65
C VAL A 802 7.30 -43.02 0.21
N ASP A 803 6.71 -42.05 -0.48
CA ASP A 803 7.12 -41.62 -1.81
C ASP A 803 8.33 -40.68 -1.70
N TRP A 804 9.44 -41.18 -2.22
CA TRP A 804 10.76 -40.56 -2.20
C TRP A 804 11.11 -39.84 -3.51
N SER A 805 10.26 -39.91 -4.54
CA SER A 805 10.56 -39.52 -5.94
C SER A 805 10.94 -38.04 -6.13
N SER A 806 10.45 -37.14 -5.27
CA SER A 806 10.84 -35.72 -5.30
C SER A 806 12.26 -35.50 -4.79
N ILE A 807 12.77 -36.38 -3.93
CA ILE A 807 14.09 -36.29 -3.30
C ILE A 807 15.11 -37.12 -4.08
N PHE A 808 14.86 -38.41 -4.23
CA PHE A 808 15.79 -39.33 -4.89
C PHE A 808 15.41 -39.48 -6.37
N ASP A 809 16.40 -39.52 -7.25
CA ASP A 809 16.16 -39.84 -8.67
C ASP A 809 15.84 -41.34 -8.80
N GLU A 810 15.15 -41.77 -9.86
CA GLU A 810 14.56 -43.13 -9.98
C GLU A 810 15.57 -44.29 -9.86
N GLU A 811 16.88 -44.03 -10.05
CA GLU A 811 17.96 -45.01 -9.84
C GLU A 811 18.39 -45.17 -8.37
N GLN A 812 17.86 -44.34 -7.46
CA GLN A 812 18.23 -44.26 -6.02
C GLN A 812 17.03 -44.26 -5.05
N ALA A 813 15.80 -44.21 -5.59
CA ALA A 813 14.56 -44.20 -4.82
C ALA A 813 14.22 -45.59 -4.26
#